data_AF-A0A1G7RX63-F1
#
_entry.id   AF-A0A1G7RX63-F1
#
_cell.length_a   1.000
_cell.length_b   1.000
_cell.length_c   1.000
_cell.angle_alpha   90.00
_cell.angle_beta   90.00
_cell.angle_gamma   90.00
#
_symmetry.space_group_name_H-M   'P 1'
#
loop_
_entity.id
_entity.type
_entity.pdbx_description
1 polymer ?
#
loop_
_entity_poly.entity_id
_entity_poly.type
_entity_poly.pdbx_seq_one_letter_code
_entity_poly.pdbx_strand_id
1 'polypeptide(L)'
;MLVDLVRDLLYRIAPVWETSFARHGLDLHAAHTASELARPLKIDWTDPGVADLCRSTYRAIEPGDPARSLLYHMLARPADGPSCESVSPDELDLLENYLYSRAGPPDDWQTLDIAVLAYQYRPARRTGHQVHADMVFSRLGIARNGDREARFDRRGRCFSPDAEDVAHVRVLPARFGAFLVRRGQGPHALALIEGEQSGDHARPFVAPVYKLFQGSECLPGVPVSLSFVQHHVGDKLKRAAQARWGVTVPPATDLDAAPFTMTSSGRASDTVGLEHVGSTVLVMPKPLPLVESVPAETFPVHSFKVPREWPWPLGIVNRRYTSMRIVTSLLRVFLAGIDEERQLYFPHFAKNWLRYPEPRNAPEYINIRHPARRGDGPAPDMRIHPENRARFLKEVKDGGYETRLFIDHCVEGVVSVALDEAAALRVLPAYSIVAAPDFYPYADQVELQRWFQQTHTDPKSQFRNGGPSSLSGERLAANPQHNDPLTGKQAFPRADTTISVAFSLAARTDHHTSPAASSTRMVSFLSDASSNVFAPGWDVTYASDRGGIFLATHGLGSPFAEDVKLCAASNSFWPALSPDASRTFNRADAPTAIPMLDEEIGLHPGHPLVVEGVATACRGWDGEFGPYLTPDGMAEYADIYRSDYVANAIAGNMLYGALQDVDSAELIRRIRALRHAVAACDHGQTPAHTRLWLISARRVNNRPSIAQTAYRFLFVLPLDHGPQPVQTAPGRLRVPYAQALCCDSTATERLNDVLTAAPGAEALALYLRDGR
;
A
#
# COMPACT_ATOMS: atom_id res chain seq x y z
N MET A 1 -40.63 -1.15 5.84
CA MET A 1 -40.05 -1.89 4.69
C MET A 1 -38.84 -1.11 4.18
N LEU A 2 -37.95 -1.72 3.39
CA LEU A 2 -36.79 -1.03 2.83
C LEU A 2 -37.18 0.22 2.03
N VAL A 3 -38.30 0.16 1.29
CA VAL A 3 -38.83 1.32 0.56
C VAL A 3 -39.14 2.52 1.45
N ASP A 4 -39.60 2.30 2.69
CA ASP A 4 -39.90 3.39 3.62
C ASP A 4 -38.61 4.05 4.10
N LEU A 5 -37.59 3.26 4.44
CA LEU A 5 -36.27 3.75 4.82
C LEU A 5 -35.60 4.53 3.68
N VAL A 6 -35.73 4.03 2.44
CA VAL A 6 -35.25 4.73 1.26
C VAL A 6 -36.01 6.03 1.06
N ARG A 7 -37.34 6.05 1.21
CA ARG A 7 -38.14 7.28 1.15
C ARG A 7 -37.65 8.32 2.16
N ASP A 8 -37.40 7.90 3.41
CA ASP A 8 -36.93 8.79 4.45
C ASP A 8 -35.53 9.35 4.13
N LEU A 9 -34.64 8.52 3.56
CA LEU A 9 -33.35 8.96 3.02
C LEU A 9 -33.53 9.99 1.89
N LEU A 10 -34.43 9.75 0.93
CA LEU A 10 -34.68 10.67 -0.18
C LEU A 10 -35.20 12.03 0.33
N TYR A 11 -36.15 12.04 1.26
CA TYR A 11 -36.62 13.26 1.89
C TYR A 11 -35.51 14.03 2.60
N ARG A 12 -34.62 13.31 3.30
CA ARG A 12 -33.48 13.91 4.01
C ARG A 12 -32.48 14.57 3.05
N ILE A 13 -32.14 13.93 1.93
CA ILE A 13 -31.15 14.44 0.99
C ILE A 13 -31.71 15.47 0.01
N ALA A 14 -33.05 15.54 -0.13
CA ALA A 14 -33.70 16.39 -1.11
C ALA A 14 -33.26 17.87 -1.09
N PRO A 15 -33.11 18.55 0.08
CA PRO A 15 -32.67 19.94 0.11
C PRO A 15 -31.35 20.23 -0.63
N VAL A 16 -30.49 19.21 -0.74
CA VAL A 16 -29.19 19.32 -1.41
C VAL A 16 -29.22 18.72 -2.82
N TRP A 17 -29.99 17.66 -3.04
CA TRP A 17 -29.90 16.84 -4.26
C TRP A 17 -31.08 17.01 -5.23
N GLU A 18 -32.16 17.69 -4.84
CA GLU A 18 -33.38 17.82 -5.63
C GLU A 18 -33.12 18.43 -7.01
N THR A 19 -32.36 19.53 -7.09
CA THR A 19 -32.06 20.17 -8.38
C THR A 19 -31.25 19.24 -9.30
N SER A 20 -30.28 18.51 -8.73
CA SER A 20 -29.44 17.58 -9.49
C SER A 20 -30.24 16.39 -10.03
N PHE A 21 -31.13 15.80 -9.23
CA PHE A 21 -31.96 14.68 -9.68
C PHE A 21 -33.13 15.11 -10.58
N ALA A 22 -33.71 16.29 -10.36
CA ALA A 22 -34.74 16.86 -11.21
C ALA A 22 -34.23 17.08 -12.65
N ARG A 23 -32.94 17.38 -12.84
CA ARG A 23 -32.29 17.47 -14.16
C ARG A 23 -32.40 16.17 -14.96
N HIS A 24 -32.38 15.02 -14.28
CA HIS A 24 -32.56 13.69 -14.90
C HIS A 24 -34.03 13.23 -14.88
N GLY A 25 -34.93 14.10 -14.42
CA GLY A 25 -36.35 13.84 -14.31
C GLY A 25 -36.71 12.86 -13.19
N LEU A 26 -36.01 12.90 -12.04
CA LEU A 26 -36.35 12.15 -10.83
C LEU A 26 -36.89 13.10 -9.76
N ASP A 27 -38.05 12.78 -9.18
CA ASP A 27 -38.67 13.52 -8.07
C ASP A 27 -38.39 12.82 -6.73
N LEU A 28 -37.65 13.49 -5.84
CA LEU A 28 -37.29 12.95 -4.52
C LEU A 28 -38.45 12.99 -3.51
N HIS A 29 -39.50 13.76 -3.80
CA HIS A 29 -40.69 13.94 -2.95
C HIS A 29 -41.91 13.16 -3.45
N ALA A 30 -41.73 12.26 -4.42
CA ALA A 30 -42.82 11.51 -5.00
C ALA A 30 -43.59 10.69 -3.94
N ALA A 31 -44.92 10.84 -3.93
CA ALA A 31 -45.81 10.15 -3.00
C ALA A 31 -45.69 8.61 -3.08
N HIS A 32 -45.38 8.08 -4.26
CA HIS A 32 -45.18 6.65 -4.52
C HIS A 32 -43.73 6.33 -4.85
N THR A 33 -42.86 6.34 -3.83
CA THR A 33 -41.40 6.17 -3.97
C THR A 33 -40.98 4.95 -4.79
N ALA A 34 -41.59 3.77 -4.57
CA ALA A 34 -41.23 2.58 -5.35
C ALA A 34 -41.52 2.73 -6.86
N SER A 35 -42.67 3.31 -7.21
CA SER A 35 -43.05 3.56 -8.60
C SER A 35 -42.16 4.61 -9.25
N GLU A 36 -41.82 5.65 -8.50
CA GLU A 36 -40.92 6.73 -8.95
C GLU A 36 -39.48 6.21 -9.19
N LEU A 37 -38.96 5.35 -8.32
CA LEU A 37 -37.61 4.83 -8.49
C LEU A 37 -37.50 3.81 -9.64
N ALA A 38 -38.60 3.14 -9.99
CA ALA A 38 -38.64 2.10 -11.01
C ALA A 38 -39.02 2.59 -12.42
N ARG A 39 -39.56 3.81 -12.55
CA ARG A 39 -39.99 4.32 -13.86
C ARG A 39 -38.79 4.72 -14.73
N PRO A 40 -38.98 4.73 -16.07
CA PRO A 40 -37.99 5.32 -16.97
C PRO A 40 -37.72 6.80 -16.66
N LEU A 41 -36.45 7.19 -16.75
CA LEU A 41 -35.94 8.54 -16.56
C LEU A 41 -35.42 9.12 -17.88
N LYS A 42 -35.49 10.44 -18.01
CA LYS A 42 -34.85 11.18 -19.11
C LYS A 42 -33.51 11.71 -18.64
N ILE A 43 -32.49 10.85 -18.67
CA ILE A 43 -31.16 11.17 -18.16
C ILE A 43 -30.48 12.20 -19.08
N ASP A 44 -30.15 13.36 -18.53
CA ASP A 44 -29.27 14.32 -19.18
C ASP A 44 -27.81 13.83 -19.15
N TRP A 45 -27.36 13.23 -20.24
CA TRP A 45 -26.01 12.72 -20.42
C TRP A 45 -24.92 13.79 -20.60
N THR A 46 -25.30 15.08 -20.61
CA THR A 46 -24.35 16.21 -20.58
C THR A 46 -23.93 16.57 -19.15
N ASP A 47 -24.56 15.98 -18.13
CA ASP A 47 -24.16 16.18 -16.74
C ASP A 47 -22.84 15.46 -16.40
N PRO A 48 -21.79 16.16 -15.93
CA PRO A 48 -20.56 15.53 -15.45
C PRO A 48 -20.77 14.51 -14.31
N GLY A 49 -21.83 14.70 -13.51
CA GLY A 49 -22.26 13.82 -12.43
C GLY A 49 -22.66 12.42 -12.87
N VAL A 50 -22.97 12.22 -14.16
CA VAL A 50 -23.28 10.90 -14.75
C VAL A 50 -22.28 10.48 -15.83
N ALA A 51 -21.13 11.15 -15.92
CA ALA A 51 -20.13 10.88 -16.96
C ALA A 51 -19.67 9.41 -16.97
N ASP A 52 -19.47 8.82 -15.78
CA ASP A 52 -19.04 7.44 -15.58
C ASP A 52 -20.22 6.46 -15.37
N LEU A 53 -21.47 6.92 -15.43
CA LEU A 53 -22.65 6.05 -15.31
C LEU A 53 -22.75 5.11 -16.53
N CYS A 54 -23.20 3.88 -16.30
CA CYS A 54 -23.41 2.91 -17.39
C CYS A 54 -24.39 3.46 -18.44
N ARG A 55 -24.03 3.45 -19.72
CA ARG A 55 -24.84 4.06 -20.80
C ARG A 55 -26.17 3.36 -21.08
N SER A 56 -26.37 2.15 -20.59
CA SER A 56 -27.66 1.45 -20.63
C SER A 56 -28.58 1.79 -19.45
N THR A 57 -28.21 2.74 -18.59
CA THR A 57 -29.05 3.22 -17.48
C THR A 57 -30.25 3.99 -17.99
N TYR A 58 -31.44 3.69 -17.46
CA TYR A 58 -32.67 4.41 -17.78
C TYR A 58 -33.64 4.53 -16.58
N ARG A 59 -33.23 4.14 -15.36
CA ARG A 59 -34.04 4.19 -14.13
C ARG A 59 -33.24 4.78 -12.97
N ALA A 60 -33.93 5.20 -11.90
CA ALA A 60 -33.27 5.63 -10.67
C ALA A 60 -32.62 4.44 -9.94
N ILE A 61 -33.37 3.34 -9.84
CA ILE A 61 -32.93 2.05 -9.30
C ILE A 61 -33.22 0.96 -10.33
N GLU A 62 -32.16 0.37 -10.87
CA GLU A 62 -32.21 -0.85 -11.67
C GLU A 62 -32.10 -2.06 -10.73
N PRO A 63 -33.10 -2.96 -10.68
CA PRO A 63 -33.08 -4.13 -9.81
C PRO A 63 -31.78 -4.95 -9.97
N GLY A 64 -31.06 -5.15 -8.87
CA GLY A 64 -29.88 -6.00 -8.83
C GLY A 64 -28.62 -5.45 -9.52
N ASP A 65 -28.66 -4.25 -10.11
CA ASP A 65 -27.52 -3.66 -10.82
C ASP A 65 -27.18 -2.24 -10.35
N PRO A 66 -26.21 -2.08 -9.41
CA PRO A 66 -25.77 -0.78 -8.94
C PRO A 66 -25.15 0.10 -10.04
N ALA A 67 -24.49 -0.49 -11.03
CA ALA A 67 -23.85 0.25 -12.13
C ALA A 67 -24.87 0.85 -13.11
N ARG A 68 -26.08 0.26 -13.19
CA ARG A 68 -27.21 0.77 -13.99
C ARG A 68 -28.22 1.59 -13.18
N SER A 69 -27.90 1.99 -11.96
CA SER A 69 -28.79 2.73 -11.08
C SER A 69 -28.33 4.18 -10.91
N LEU A 70 -29.06 5.14 -11.48
CA LEU A 70 -28.71 6.58 -11.42
C LEU A 70 -28.57 7.08 -9.98
N LEU A 71 -29.54 6.75 -9.11
CA LEU A 71 -29.56 7.20 -7.72
C LEU A 71 -28.33 6.69 -6.97
N TYR A 72 -28.02 5.40 -7.12
CA TYR A 72 -26.84 4.81 -6.48
C TYR A 72 -25.56 5.44 -7.02
N HIS A 73 -25.39 5.55 -8.34
CA HIS A 73 -24.19 6.13 -8.94
C HIS A 73 -23.91 7.55 -8.45
N MET A 74 -24.92 8.44 -8.50
CA MET A 74 -24.76 9.84 -8.10
C MET A 74 -24.43 9.99 -6.62
N LEU A 75 -24.95 9.10 -5.77
CA LEU A 75 -24.68 9.15 -4.32
C LEU A 75 -23.39 8.42 -3.93
N ALA A 76 -23.01 7.34 -4.60
CA ALA A 76 -21.79 6.56 -4.31
C ALA A 76 -20.53 7.19 -4.92
N ARG A 77 -20.66 8.04 -5.94
CA ARG A 77 -19.52 8.77 -6.49
C ARG A 77 -19.05 9.89 -5.55
N PRO A 78 -17.76 10.22 -5.58
CA PRO A 78 -17.27 11.45 -4.96
C PRO A 78 -17.94 12.70 -5.55
N ALA A 79 -18.20 13.69 -4.70
CA ALA A 79 -18.89 14.92 -5.09
C ALA A 79 -17.92 16.08 -5.40
N ASP A 80 -18.12 16.72 -6.56
CA ASP A 80 -17.40 17.92 -6.98
C ASP A 80 -18.25 19.17 -6.65
N GLY A 81 -17.97 19.86 -5.53
CA GLY A 81 -18.68 21.09 -5.14
C GLY A 81 -18.73 21.35 -3.62
N PRO A 82 -19.19 22.54 -3.19
CA PRO A 82 -19.21 22.97 -1.78
C PRO A 82 -20.39 22.44 -0.94
N SER A 83 -21.34 21.67 -1.49
CA SER A 83 -22.48 21.17 -0.71
C SER A 83 -22.10 19.96 0.16
N CYS A 84 -22.02 20.20 1.47
CA CYS A 84 -21.40 19.34 2.48
C CYS A 84 -22.32 18.34 3.21
N GLU A 85 -23.60 18.20 2.84
CA GLU A 85 -24.45 17.14 3.41
C GLU A 85 -24.51 15.92 2.49
N SER A 86 -23.86 14.85 2.96
CA SER A 86 -23.54 13.70 2.14
C SER A 86 -24.07 12.41 2.77
N VAL A 87 -24.13 11.36 1.95
CA VAL A 87 -24.60 10.02 2.31
C VAL A 87 -23.52 9.29 3.13
N SER A 88 -23.93 8.63 4.21
CA SER A 88 -23.06 7.79 5.05
C SER A 88 -22.83 6.40 4.41
N PRO A 89 -21.83 5.63 4.87
CA PRO A 89 -21.66 4.24 4.45
C PRO A 89 -22.91 3.38 4.68
N ASP A 90 -23.63 3.58 5.80
CA ASP A 90 -24.89 2.86 6.10
C ASP A 90 -26.01 3.19 5.13
N GLU A 91 -26.09 4.44 4.69
CA GLU A 91 -27.13 4.87 3.76
C GLU A 91 -26.84 4.39 2.33
N LEU A 92 -25.56 4.28 1.95
CA LEU A 92 -25.17 3.59 0.72
C LEU A 92 -25.48 2.09 0.82
N ASP A 93 -25.23 1.47 1.97
CA ASP A 93 -25.60 0.08 2.24
C ASP A 93 -27.12 -0.14 2.12
N LEU A 94 -27.93 0.77 2.66
CA LEU A 94 -29.38 0.75 2.55
C LEU A 94 -29.85 0.77 1.09
N LEU A 95 -29.25 1.63 0.25
CA LEU A 95 -29.55 1.69 -1.18
C LEU A 95 -29.15 0.41 -1.90
N GLU A 96 -28.00 -0.17 -1.57
CA GLU A 96 -27.59 -1.48 -2.08
C GLU A 96 -28.61 -2.55 -1.70
N ASN A 97 -29.04 -2.60 -0.44
CA ASN A 97 -29.99 -3.61 0.06
C ASN A 97 -31.34 -3.47 -0.64
N TYR A 98 -31.86 -2.25 -0.80
CA TYR A 98 -33.08 -2.00 -1.55
C TYR A 98 -32.95 -2.43 -3.02
N LEU A 99 -31.84 -2.08 -3.67
CA LEU A 99 -31.59 -2.45 -5.06
C LEU A 99 -31.60 -3.96 -5.29
N TYR A 100 -30.96 -4.73 -4.39
CA TYR A 100 -30.99 -6.19 -4.44
C TYR A 100 -32.38 -6.74 -4.07
N SER A 101 -33.07 -6.18 -3.06
CA SER A 101 -34.43 -6.62 -2.70
C SER A 101 -35.44 -6.48 -3.86
N ARG A 102 -35.24 -5.50 -4.75
CA ARG A 102 -36.06 -5.32 -5.96
C ARG A 102 -35.84 -6.39 -7.02
N ALA A 103 -34.64 -6.96 -7.11
CA ALA A 103 -34.36 -8.07 -8.04
C ALA A 103 -34.83 -9.41 -7.47
N GLY A 104 -34.67 -9.60 -6.16
CA GLY A 104 -34.75 -10.91 -5.53
C GLY A 104 -33.53 -11.78 -5.87
N PRO A 105 -33.26 -12.84 -5.06
CA PRO A 105 -32.21 -13.79 -5.37
C PRO A 105 -32.58 -14.61 -6.63
N PRO A 106 -31.60 -15.20 -7.33
CA PRO A 106 -31.89 -16.07 -8.47
C PRO A 106 -32.65 -17.33 -8.03
N ASP A 107 -33.42 -17.94 -8.93
CA ASP A 107 -34.27 -19.11 -8.60
C ASP A 107 -33.49 -20.30 -8.02
N ASP A 108 -32.20 -20.43 -8.37
CA ASP A 108 -31.29 -21.49 -7.93
C ASP A 108 -30.51 -21.15 -6.65
N TRP A 109 -30.89 -20.09 -5.92
CA TRP A 109 -30.07 -19.53 -4.84
C TRP A 109 -29.70 -20.52 -3.73
N GLN A 110 -30.54 -21.52 -3.45
CA GLN A 110 -30.28 -22.54 -2.43
C GLN A 110 -29.13 -23.48 -2.80
N THR A 111 -28.67 -23.45 -4.05
CA THR A 111 -27.53 -24.25 -4.55
C THR A 111 -26.23 -23.46 -4.57
N LEU A 112 -26.29 -22.15 -4.32
CA LEU A 112 -25.14 -21.25 -4.36
C LEU A 112 -24.36 -21.31 -3.05
N ASP A 113 -23.12 -20.83 -3.10
CA ASP A 113 -22.32 -20.62 -1.89
C ASP A 113 -22.45 -19.16 -1.45
N ILE A 114 -22.14 -18.90 -0.17
CA ILE A 114 -21.98 -17.55 0.35
C ILE A 114 -20.49 -17.22 0.33
N ALA A 115 -20.11 -16.06 -0.19
CA ALA A 115 -18.76 -15.53 -0.02
C ALA A 115 -18.79 -14.21 0.74
N VAL A 116 -17.85 -14.05 1.67
CA VAL A 116 -17.49 -12.74 2.19
C VAL A 116 -16.53 -12.10 1.20
N LEU A 117 -16.85 -10.90 0.72
CA LEU A 117 -16.07 -10.18 -0.27
C LEU A 117 -15.74 -8.79 0.26
N ALA A 118 -14.48 -8.38 0.13
CA ALA A 118 -14.12 -6.97 0.17
C ALA A 118 -14.62 -6.32 -1.12
N TYR A 119 -15.30 -5.18 -1.04
CA TYR A 119 -15.85 -4.54 -2.23
C TYR A 119 -15.95 -3.02 -2.15
N GLN A 120 -15.85 -2.36 -3.31
CA GLN A 120 -15.88 -0.91 -3.42
C GLN A 120 -16.49 -0.49 -4.76
N TYR A 121 -17.38 0.51 -4.75
CA TYR A 121 -17.88 1.14 -5.98
C TYR A 121 -16.83 2.12 -6.53
N ARG A 122 -16.40 1.92 -7.78
CA ARG A 122 -15.24 2.63 -8.35
C ARG A 122 -15.55 3.29 -9.69
N PRO A 123 -14.86 4.40 -10.02
CA PRO A 123 -14.96 5.01 -11.34
C PRO A 123 -14.46 4.08 -12.44
N ALA A 124 -14.84 4.34 -13.69
CA ALA A 124 -14.58 3.45 -14.82
C ALA A 124 -13.11 3.04 -14.91
N ARG A 125 -12.18 4.00 -14.82
CA ARG A 125 -10.73 3.74 -14.92
C ARG A 125 -10.18 2.75 -13.88
N ARG A 126 -10.89 2.52 -12.76
CA ARG A 126 -10.50 1.59 -11.68
C ARG A 126 -11.35 0.31 -11.65
N THR A 127 -12.14 0.03 -12.69
CA THR A 127 -12.82 -1.26 -12.88
C THR A 127 -12.01 -2.15 -13.83
N GLY A 128 -12.30 -3.47 -13.85
CA GLY A 128 -11.58 -4.39 -14.72
C GLY A 128 -11.87 -4.18 -16.21
N HIS A 129 -13.09 -3.75 -16.55
CA HIS A 129 -13.50 -3.51 -17.94
C HIS A 129 -13.22 -2.08 -18.42
N GLN A 130 -13.03 -1.12 -17.52
CA GLN A 130 -12.70 0.29 -17.86
C GLN A 130 -13.75 1.02 -18.73
N VAL A 131 -15.02 0.61 -18.66
CA VAL A 131 -16.10 1.17 -19.51
C VAL A 131 -17.00 2.16 -18.77
N HIS A 132 -17.37 1.85 -17.53
CA HIS A 132 -18.24 2.64 -16.66
C HIS A 132 -17.92 2.32 -15.20
N ALA A 133 -18.39 3.14 -14.27
CA ALA A 133 -18.29 2.87 -12.84
C ALA A 133 -19.04 1.59 -12.47
N ASP A 134 -18.47 0.80 -11.57
CA ASP A 134 -19.03 -0.47 -11.13
C ASP A 134 -18.46 -0.88 -9.76
N MET A 135 -19.06 -1.90 -9.15
CA MET A 135 -18.52 -2.59 -7.99
C MET A 135 -17.30 -3.42 -8.39
N VAL A 136 -16.23 -3.25 -7.64
CA VAL A 136 -15.04 -4.11 -7.67
C VAL A 136 -14.99 -4.94 -6.40
N PHE A 137 -14.67 -6.22 -6.55
CA PHE A 137 -14.65 -7.21 -5.49
C PHE A 137 -13.27 -7.86 -5.39
N SER A 138 -12.94 -8.33 -4.19
CA SER A 138 -11.87 -9.30 -3.95
C SER A 138 -12.23 -10.16 -2.75
N ARG A 139 -11.67 -11.38 -2.67
CA ARG A 139 -11.72 -12.20 -1.45
C ARG A 139 -10.64 -11.83 -0.44
N LEU A 140 -9.78 -10.86 -0.77
CA LEU A 140 -8.80 -10.27 0.11
C LEU A 140 -9.09 -8.78 0.32
N GLY A 141 -9.12 -8.33 1.58
CA GLY A 141 -9.19 -6.92 1.94
C GLY A 141 -8.05 -6.50 2.86
N ILE A 142 -7.56 -5.26 2.67
CA ILE A 142 -6.38 -4.73 3.36
C ILE A 142 -6.78 -3.46 4.11
N ALA A 143 -6.76 -3.53 5.44
CA ALA A 143 -6.82 -2.37 6.31
C ALA A 143 -5.40 -1.86 6.62
N ARG A 144 -5.28 -0.59 7.00
CA ARG A 144 -4.01 0.07 7.34
C ARG A 144 -3.99 0.49 8.80
N ASN A 145 -2.89 0.17 9.48
CA ASN A 145 -2.60 0.72 10.80
C ASN A 145 -2.49 2.25 10.72
N GLY A 146 -2.92 2.90 11.79
CA GLY A 146 -2.82 4.34 12.00
C GLY A 146 -2.87 4.62 13.50
N ASP A 147 -2.38 5.79 13.90
CA ASP A 147 -2.35 6.22 15.30
C ASP A 147 -3.42 7.28 15.61
N ARG A 148 -4.34 7.49 14.66
CA ARG A 148 -5.55 8.29 14.80
C ARG A 148 -6.76 7.52 14.32
N GLU A 149 -7.91 7.85 14.91
CA GLU A 149 -9.19 7.24 14.56
C GLU A 149 -9.52 7.43 13.07
N ALA A 150 -10.13 6.39 12.48
CA ALA A 150 -10.62 6.44 11.12
C ALA A 150 -11.68 7.54 10.96
N ARG A 151 -11.63 8.25 9.84
CA ARG A 151 -12.62 9.30 9.51
C ARG A 151 -13.14 9.04 8.11
N PHE A 152 -14.44 8.77 7.98
CA PHE A 152 -15.06 8.67 6.67
C PHE A 152 -15.19 10.07 6.04
N ASP A 153 -14.45 10.32 4.97
CA ASP A 153 -14.64 11.50 4.14
C ASP A 153 -15.91 11.33 3.31
N ARG A 154 -16.94 11.98 3.84
CA ARG A 154 -18.24 12.16 3.24
C ARG A 154 -18.18 12.74 1.82
N ARG A 155 -17.22 13.59 1.47
CA ARG A 155 -17.12 14.14 0.10
C ARG A 155 -16.43 13.17 -0.85
N GLY A 156 -15.29 12.62 -0.44
CA GLY A 156 -14.49 11.67 -1.21
C GLY A 156 -15.05 10.26 -1.30
N ARG A 157 -16.10 9.94 -0.51
CA ARG A 157 -16.70 8.59 -0.41
C ARG A 157 -15.70 7.50 -0.04
N CYS A 158 -14.70 7.86 0.76
CA CYS A 158 -13.67 6.96 1.23
C CYS A 158 -13.21 7.37 2.63
N PHE A 159 -12.46 6.51 3.30
CA PHE A 159 -11.79 6.91 4.53
C PHE A 159 -10.63 7.86 4.22
N SER A 160 -10.54 8.92 5.01
CA SER A 160 -9.53 9.97 4.89
C SER A 160 -8.23 9.51 5.56
N PRO A 161 -7.08 9.53 4.87
CA PRO A 161 -5.78 9.32 5.52
C PRO A 161 -5.38 10.53 6.37
N ASP A 162 -5.87 11.71 6.01
CA ASP A 162 -5.50 13.00 6.60
C ASP A 162 -5.83 13.11 8.08
N ALA A 163 -4.77 13.18 8.89
CA ALA A 163 -4.78 13.38 10.33
C ALA A 163 -4.59 14.85 10.74
N GLU A 164 -4.58 15.80 9.78
CA GLU A 164 -4.30 17.24 9.94
C GLU A 164 -2.86 17.58 10.33
N ASP A 165 -2.22 16.71 11.12
CA ASP A 165 -0.79 16.72 11.42
C ASP A 165 -0.08 15.61 10.63
N VAL A 166 0.90 16.00 9.82
CA VAL A 166 1.69 15.09 8.96
C VAL A 166 2.54 14.09 9.75
N ALA A 167 2.77 14.31 11.04
CA ALA A 167 3.40 13.34 11.94
C ALA A 167 2.50 12.12 12.23
N HIS A 168 1.20 12.22 11.93
CA HIS A 168 0.19 11.24 12.26
C HIS A 168 -0.54 10.75 11.01
N VAL A 169 -1.21 9.60 11.13
CA VAL A 169 -2.02 9.02 10.06
C VAL A 169 -3.23 8.31 10.62
N ARG A 170 -4.36 8.42 9.93
CA ARG A 170 -5.60 7.74 10.36
C ARG A 170 -5.57 6.26 10.01
N VAL A 171 -6.24 5.47 10.83
CA VAL A 171 -6.63 4.10 10.48
C VAL A 171 -7.46 4.13 9.19
N LEU A 172 -7.12 3.27 8.23
CA LEU A 172 -7.89 3.07 7.00
C LEU A 172 -8.51 1.66 7.02
N PRO A 173 -9.82 1.52 7.25
CA PRO A 173 -10.47 0.22 7.35
C PRO A 173 -10.78 -0.40 5.99
N ALA A 174 -11.06 -1.70 6.01
CA ALA A 174 -11.52 -2.46 4.86
C ALA A 174 -12.98 -2.91 5.04
N ARG A 175 -13.84 -2.65 4.05
CA ARG A 175 -15.26 -3.03 4.07
C ARG A 175 -15.48 -4.41 3.46
N PHE A 176 -16.27 -5.24 4.13
CA PHE A 176 -16.67 -6.57 3.69
C PHE A 176 -18.20 -6.74 3.71
N GLY A 177 -18.72 -7.46 2.73
CA GLY A 177 -20.13 -7.84 2.64
C GLY A 177 -20.31 -9.32 2.30
N ALA A 178 -21.50 -9.84 2.55
CA ALA A 178 -21.87 -11.22 2.23
C ALA A 178 -22.64 -11.28 0.90
N PHE A 179 -22.25 -12.18 0.01
CA PHE A 179 -22.86 -12.33 -1.30
C PHE A 179 -23.15 -13.81 -1.59
N LEU A 180 -24.29 -14.09 -2.20
CA LEU A 180 -24.47 -15.34 -2.92
C LEU A 180 -23.55 -15.31 -4.15
N VAL A 181 -22.79 -16.38 -4.34
CA VAL A 181 -21.81 -16.51 -5.42
C VAL A 181 -22.00 -17.77 -6.22
N ARG A 182 -21.75 -17.68 -7.53
CA ARG A 182 -21.60 -18.84 -8.41
C ARG A 182 -20.12 -19.16 -8.56
N ARG A 183 -19.74 -20.41 -8.28
CA ARG A 183 -18.39 -20.91 -8.56
C ARG A 183 -18.29 -21.39 -10.00
N GLY A 184 -17.22 -21.00 -10.68
CA GLY A 184 -16.93 -21.41 -12.05
C GLY A 184 -15.44 -21.66 -12.26
N GLN A 185 -15.11 -22.41 -13.30
CA GLN A 185 -13.74 -22.47 -13.82
C GLN A 185 -13.55 -21.31 -14.78
N GLY A 186 -12.46 -20.55 -14.61
CA GLY A 186 -12.20 -19.37 -15.41
C GLY A 186 -13.05 -18.14 -15.07
N PRO A 187 -12.64 -16.96 -15.57
CA PRO A 187 -13.25 -15.68 -15.21
C PRO A 187 -14.41 -15.26 -16.15
N HIS A 188 -15.15 -16.19 -16.74
CA HIS A 188 -16.07 -15.92 -17.87
C HIS A 188 -17.09 -14.77 -17.68
N ALA A 189 -17.52 -14.49 -16.45
CA ALA A 189 -18.47 -13.41 -16.13
C ALA A 189 -17.81 -12.17 -15.49
N LEU A 190 -16.48 -12.18 -15.39
CA LEU A 190 -15.67 -11.24 -14.62
C LEU A 190 -14.74 -10.47 -15.56
N ALA A 191 -14.52 -9.20 -15.23
CA ALA A 191 -13.43 -8.41 -15.78
C ALA A 191 -12.34 -8.29 -14.70
N LEU A 192 -11.23 -8.98 -14.88
CA LEU A 192 -10.10 -8.98 -13.95
C LEU A 192 -9.31 -7.68 -14.09
N ILE A 193 -8.96 -7.03 -12.97
CA ILE A 193 -8.25 -5.73 -12.99
C ILE A 193 -6.86 -5.83 -13.65
N GLU A 194 -6.14 -6.92 -13.39
CA GLU A 194 -4.82 -7.24 -13.97
C GLU A 194 -4.91 -8.08 -15.25
N GLY A 195 -6.13 -8.30 -15.76
CA GLY A 195 -6.37 -9.22 -16.86
C GLY A 195 -6.18 -10.69 -16.50
N GLU A 196 -6.42 -11.55 -17.50
CA GLU A 196 -6.24 -12.99 -17.35
C GLU A 196 -4.77 -13.39 -17.33
N GLN A 197 -4.45 -14.36 -16.48
CA GLN A 197 -3.13 -14.97 -16.39
C GLN A 197 -3.12 -16.41 -16.86
N SER A 198 -1.92 -16.90 -17.19
CA SER A 198 -1.71 -18.29 -17.59
C SER A 198 -2.29 -19.26 -16.57
N GLY A 199 -3.19 -20.13 -17.03
CA GLY A 199 -3.89 -21.14 -16.23
C GLY A 199 -5.22 -20.68 -15.62
N ASP A 200 -5.65 -19.43 -15.81
CA ASP A 200 -6.90 -18.93 -15.19
C ASP A 200 -8.13 -19.71 -15.65
N HIS A 201 -8.14 -20.22 -16.89
CA HIS A 201 -9.20 -21.08 -17.43
C HIS A 201 -9.49 -22.33 -16.57
N ALA A 202 -8.53 -22.79 -15.75
CA ALA A 202 -8.66 -23.96 -14.88
C ALA A 202 -8.65 -23.61 -13.39
N ARG A 203 -8.68 -22.32 -13.04
CA ARG A 203 -8.74 -21.88 -11.64
C ARG A 203 -10.19 -21.64 -11.21
N PRO A 204 -10.53 -21.93 -9.93
CA PRO A 204 -11.83 -21.63 -9.39
C PRO A 204 -11.99 -20.13 -9.17
N PHE A 205 -12.99 -19.51 -9.81
CA PHE A 205 -13.42 -18.15 -9.56
C PHE A 205 -14.80 -18.13 -8.88
N VAL A 206 -15.07 -17.05 -8.14
CA VAL A 206 -16.37 -16.77 -7.54
C VAL A 206 -16.96 -15.53 -8.21
N ALA A 207 -18.20 -15.63 -8.70
CA ALA A 207 -18.93 -14.50 -9.28
C ALA A 207 -20.08 -14.10 -8.35
N PRO A 208 -20.11 -12.88 -7.79
CA PRO A 208 -21.23 -12.41 -6.98
C PRO A 208 -22.48 -12.24 -7.84
N VAL A 209 -23.59 -12.79 -7.38
CA VAL A 209 -24.89 -12.71 -8.07
C VAL A 209 -25.94 -11.95 -7.28
N TYR A 210 -25.86 -11.96 -5.95
CA TYR A 210 -26.84 -11.31 -5.09
C TYR A 210 -26.20 -10.94 -3.75
N LYS A 211 -26.42 -9.71 -3.26
CA LYS A 211 -25.96 -9.28 -1.93
C LYS A 211 -26.92 -9.78 -0.86
N LEU A 212 -26.39 -10.36 0.21
CA LEU A 212 -27.17 -10.71 1.40
C LEU A 212 -27.24 -9.52 2.35
N PHE A 213 -28.39 -9.30 2.96
CA PHE A 213 -28.64 -8.21 3.90
C PHE A 213 -29.64 -8.59 4.98
N GLN A 214 -29.69 -7.81 6.06
CA GLN A 214 -30.57 -8.09 7.20
C GLN A 214 -32.05 -7.85 6.86
N GLY A 215 -32.92 -8.74 7.34
CA GLY A 215 -34.37 -8.61 7.26
C GLY A 215 -35.07 -9.64 6.38
N SER A 216 -36.41 -9.56 6.36
CA SER A 216 -37.29 -10.49 5.62
C SER A 216 -37.41 -10.18 4.12
N GLU A 217 -36.91 -9.02 3.68
CA GLU A 217 -36.90 -8.62 2.27
C GLU A 217 -35.67 -9.16 1.51
N CYS A 218 -34.75 -9.86 2.20
CA CYS A 218 -33.52 -10.39 1.58
C CYS A 218 -33.72 -11.68 0.81
N LEU A 219 -34.30 -12.70 1.46
CA LEU A 219 -34.56 -14.01 0.84
C LEU A 219 -36.05 -14.36 0.96
N PRO A 220 -36.68 -14.92 -0.09
CA PRO A 220 -38.09 -15.29 -0.06
C PRO A 220 -38.40 -16.28 1.06
N GLY A 221 -39.31 -15.90 1.96
CA GLY A 221 -39.81 -16.78 3.02
C GLY A 221 -38.83 -17.08 4.16
N VAL A 222 -37.65 -16.43 4.18
CA VAL A 222 -36.62 -16.65 5.21
C VAL A 222 -36.13 -15.29 5.75
N PRO A 223 -36.37 -14.96 7.03
CA PRO A 223 -35.77 -13.78 7.63
C PRO A 223 -34.25 -13.95 7.74
N VAL A 224 -33.48 -13.00 7.18
CA VAL A 224 -32.01 -13.07 7.22
C VAL A 224 -31.49 -12.24 8.39
N SER A 225 -30.67 -12.88 9.23
CA SER A 225 -29.84 -12.26 10.26
C SER A 225 -28.39 -12.53 9.91
N LEU A 226 -27.56 -11.48 9.85
CA LEU A 226 -26.14 -11.58 9.49
C LEU A 226 -25.28 -11.25 10.71
N SER A 227 -24.44 -12.20 11.12
CA SER A 227 -23.46 -12.01 12.18
C SER A 227 -22.04 -12.23 11.63
N PHE A 228 -21.29 -11.15 11.48
CA PHE A 228 -19.90 -11.22 11.03
C PHE A 228 -18.98 -11.56 12.20
N VAL A 229 -18.01 -12.44 11.95
CA VAL A 229 -16.98 -12.80 12.92
C VAL A 229 -15.60 -12.71 12.28
N GLN A 230 -14.58 -12.51 13.12
CA GLN A 230 -13.21 -12.43 12.67
C GLN A 230 -12.26 -13.23 13.56
N HIS A 231 -11.08 -13.53 13.02
CA HIS A 231 -9.93 -14.01 13.77
C HIS A 231 -8.63 -13.57 13.09
N HIS A 232 -7.90 -12.64 13.70
CA HIS A 232 -6.61 -12.14 13.22
C HIS A 232 -5.49 -12.52 14.16
N VAL A 233 -4.31 -12.80 13.59
CA VAL A 233 -3.11 -13.22 14.32
C VAL A 233 -1.89 -12.44 13.83
N GLY A 234 -1.11 -11.90 14.76
CA GLY A 234 0.25 -11.43 14.54
C GLY A 234 1.22 -12.33 15.29
N ASP A 235 2.09 -13.05 14.58
CA ASP A 235 3.01 -14.03 15.16
C ASP A 235 4.47 -13.84 14.71
N LYS A 236 4.83 -12.67 14.16
CA LYS A 236 6.19 -12.35 13.69
C LYS A 236 7.26 -12.70 14.73
N LEU A 237 7.06 -12.29 15.99
CA LEU A 237 8.01 -12.54 17.07
C LEU A 237 8.08 -14.03 17.45
N LYS A 238 6.95 -14.74 17.49
CA LYS A 238 6.92 -16.21 17.65
C LYS A 238 7.74 -16.89 16.56
N ARG A 239 7.54 -16.52 15.29
CA ARG A 239 8.27 -17.11 14.15
C ARG A 239 9.76 -16.80 14.21
N ALA A 240 10.12 -15.58 14.60
CA ALA A 240 11.50 -15.18 14.82
C ALA A 240 12.18 -16.04 15.91
N ALA A 241 11.46 -16.35 17.00
CA ALA A 241 11.96 -17.21 18.07
C ALA A 241 12.03 -18.70 17.70
N GLN A 242 11.12 -19.17 16.84
CA GLN A 242 11.10 -20.56 16.34
C GLN A 242 12.14 -20.82 15.23
N ALA A 243 12.60 -19.78 14.54
CA ALA A 243 13.58 -19.92 13.47
C ALA A 243 14.92 -20.41 14.04
N ARG A 244 15.49 -21.45 13.42
CA ARG A 244 16.75 -22.09 13.85
C ARG A 244 17.91 -21.11 14.03
N TRP A 245 17.97 -20.07 13.20
CA TRP A 245 18.97 -19.02 13.25
C TRP A 245 18.35 -17.63 13.50
N GLY A 246 17.26 -17.60 14.26
CA GLY A 246 16.54 -16.38 14.62
C GLY A 246 16.85 -15.89 16.02
N VAL A 247 15.81 -15.40 16.69
CA VAL A 247 15.86 -14.80 18.02
C VAL A 247 15.97 -15.91 19.07
N THR A 248 16.95 -15.82 19.97
CA THR A 248 17.07 -16.78 21.07
C THR A 248 16.32 -16.26 22.30
N VAL A 249 15.38 -17.06 22.80
CA VAL A 249 14.59 -16.78 24.00
C VAL A 249 14.71 -17.95 25.01
N PRO A 250 14.42 -17.74 26.31
CA PRO A 250 14.42 -18.82 27.29
C PRO A 250 13.47 -19.97 26.88
N PRO A 251 13.85 -21.26 27.07
CA PRO A 251 13.02 -22.39 26.64
C PRO A 251 11.62 -22.46 27.27
N ALA A 252 11.43 -21.88 28.46
CA ALA A 252 10.14 -21.84 29.16
C ALA A 252 9.22 -20.70 28.69
N THR A 253 9.63 -19.93 27.66
CA THR A 253 8.83 -18.81 27.13
C THR A 253 7.60 -19.35 26.41
N ASP A 254 6.42 -18.90 26.81
CA ASP A 254 5.19 -19.15 26.08
C ASP A 254 5.14 -18.29 24.81
N LEU A 255 5.34 -18.93 23.65
CA LEU A 255 5.32 -18.25 22.36
C LEU A 255 3.91 -18.03 21.82
N ASP A 256 2.90 -18.70 22.39
CA ASP A 256 1.50 -18.57 21.99
C ASP A 256 0.79 -17.42 22.72
N ALA A 257 1.48 -16.77 23.66
CA ALA A 257 1.03 -15.58 24.37
C ALA A 257 1.71 -14.29 23.87
N ALA A 258 1.14 -13.14 24.23
CA ALA A 258 1.75 -11.84 24.00
C ALA A 258 3.11 -11.74 24.75
N PRO A 259 4.14 -11.11 24.14
CA PRO A 259 4.10 -10.33 22.90
C PRO A 259 4.39 -11.17 21.64
N PHE A 260 4.62 -12.48 21.77
CA PHE A 260 5.05 -13.34 20.66
C PHE A 260 3.94 -13.67 19.68
N THR A 261 2.74 -13.89 20.21
CA THR A 261 1.49 -14.06 19.45
C THR A 261 0.45 -13.08 19.97
N MET A 262 -0.12 -12.29 19.07
CA MET A 262 -1.25 -11.40 19.35
C MET A 262 -2.44 -11.87 18.54
N THR A 263 -3.60 -12.05 19.19
CA THR A 263 -4.81 -12.54 18.54
C THR A 263 -5.95 -11.58 18.77
N SER A 264 -6.73 -11.33 17.72
CA SER A 264 -7.98 -10.56 17.77
C SER A 264 -9.15 -11.42 17.32
N SER A 265 -10.13 -11.62 18.19
CA SER A 265 -11.32 -12.46 17.98
C SER A 265 -12.62 -11.78 18.42
N GLY A 266 -12.61 -10.45 18.55
CA GLY A 266 -13.80 -9.64 18.88
C GLY A 266 -13.93 -9.25 20.36
N ARG A 267 -12.86 -9.35 21.16
CA ARG A 267 -12.85 -8.84 22.53
C ARG A 267 -12.53 -7.35 22.55
N ALA A 268 -13.02 -6.65 23.57
CA ALA A 268 -12.78 -5.21 23.73
C ALA A 268 -11.29 -4.84 23.86
N SER A 269 -10.41 -5.76 24.28
CA SER A 269 -8.96 -5.57 24.40
C SER A 269 -8.20 -5.76 23.08
N ASP A 270 -8.81 -6.34 22.06
CA ASP A 270 -8.14 -6.78 20.83
C ASP A 270 -7.61 -5.60 20.01
N THR A 271 -6.57 -5.82 19.20
CA THR A 271 -5.97 -4.75 18.37
C THR A 271 -6.76 -4.50 17.09
N VAL A 272 -7.60 -5.46 16.69
CA VAL A 272 -8.50 -5.36 15.53
C VAL A 272 -9.93 -5.63 15.97
N GLY A 273 -10.86 -4.79 15.54
CA GLY A 273 -12.30 -4.96 15.78
C GLY A 273 -13.09 -5.02 14.48
N LEU A 274 -14.37 -5.38 14.62
CA LEU A 274 -15.38 -5.27 13.58
C LEU A 274 -16.34 -4.14 13.94
N GLU A 275 -16.63 -3.25 13.00
CA GLU A 275 -17.66 -2.22 13.12
C GLU A 275 -18.75 -2.47 12.09
N HIS A 276 -20.00 -2.58 12.54
CA HIS A 276 -21.13 -2.80 11.66
C HIS A 276 -21.48 -1.54 10.87
N VAL A 277 -21.69 -1.70 9.57
CA VAL A 277 -22.19 -0.67 8.68
C VAL A 277 -23.37 -1.25 7.89
N GLY A 278 -24.58 -0.97 8.34
CA GLY A 278 -25.80 -1.60 7.84
C GLY A 278 -25.71 -3.13 7.88
N SER A 279 -25.79 -3.75 6.71
CA SER A 279 -25.64 -5.20 6.51
C SER A 279 -24.21 -5.65 6.16
N THR A 280 -23.24 -4.75 6.33
CA THR A 280 -21.82 -4.99 6.06
C THR A 280 -20.99 -4.76 7.31
N VAL A 281 -19.68 -5.02 7.21
CA VAL A 281 -18.75 -4.83 8.31
C VAL A 281 -17.47 -4.15 7.84
N LEU A 282 -16.90 -3.31 8.69
CA LEU A 282 -15.56 -2.75 8.56
C LEU A 282 -14.60 -3.52 9.47
N VAL A 283 -13.47 -3.97 8.94
CA VAL A 283 -12.33 -4.39 9.75
C VAL A 283 -11.59 -3.12 10.18
N MET A 284 -11.60 -2.87 11.49
CA MET A 284 -11.15 -1.63 12.13
C MET A 284 -9.95 -1.92 13.04
N PRO A 285 -8.72 -1.65 12.60
CA PRO A 285 -7.57 -1.57 13.49
C PRO A 285 -7.81 -0.50 14.58
N LYS A 286 -7.33 -0.74 15.80
CA LYS A 286 -7.32 0.29 16.84
C LYS A 286 -6.27 1.35 16.53
N PRO A 287 -6.52 2.62 16.91
CA PRO A 287 -5.53 3.68 16.81
C PRO A 287 -4.43 3.48 17.86
N LEU A 288 -3.42 2.70 17.53
CA LEU A 288 -2.28 2.36 18.38
C LEU A 288 -1.01 3.04 17.87
N PRO A 289 0.01 3.22 18.72
CA PRO A 289 1.30 3.67 18.23
C PRO A 289 1.82 2.73 17.13
N LEU A 290 2.38 3.30 16.08
CA LEU A 290 2.77 2.56 14.88
C LEU A 290 3.92 1.57 15.13
N VAL A 291 4.81 1.90 16.07
CA VAL A 291 5.87 1.00 16.54
C VAL A 291 6.03 1.17 18.05
N GLU A 292 6.04 0.08 18.79
CA GLU A 292 6.19 0.07 20.24
C GLU A 292 7.31 -0.86 20.68
N SER A 293 8.16 -0.44 21.61
CA SER A 293 9.08 -1.37 22.27
C SER A 293 8.32 -2.27 23.22
N VAL A 294 8.66 -3.55 23.28
CA VAL A 294 8.09 -4.48 24.26
C VAL A 294 8.45 -4.00 25.68
N PRO A 295 7.48 -3.65 26.54
CA PRO A 295 7.74 -3.12 27.88
C PRO A 295 8.25 -4.22 28.83
N ALA A 296 9.35 -3.93 29.53
CA ALA A 296 9.99 -4.86 30.47
C ALA A 296 9.16 -5.10 31.74
N GLU A 297 8.34 -4.11 32.11
CA GLU A 297 7.41 -4.11 33.23
C GLU A 297 6.19 -5.03 33.00
N THR A 298 5.83 -5.28 31.74
CA THR A 298 4.69 -6.13 31.38
C THR A 298 5.13 -7.51 30.93
N PHE A 299 6.25 -7.62 30.21
CA PHE A 299 6.68 -8.87 29.59
C PHE A 299 8.05 -9.32 30.10
N PRO A 300 8.17 -10.59 30.58
CA PRO A 300 9.43 -11.11 31.11
C PRO A 300 10.50 -11.21 30.02
N VAL A 301 10.09 -11.47 28.77
CA VAL A 301 10.98 -11.50 27.61
C VAL A 301 10.69 -10.29 26.73
N HIS A 302 11.53 -9.27 26.87
CA HIS A 302 11.41 -7.98 26.17
C HIS A 302 12.66 -7.63 25.33
N SER A 303 13.71 -8.44 25.43
CA SER A 303 14.96 -8.29 24.69
C SER A 303 15.50 -9.64 24.23
N PHE A 304 16.49 -9.60 23.35
CA PHE A 304 17.28 -10.77 22.98
C PHE A 304 18.74 -10.42 22.74
N LYS A 305 19.60 -11.42 22.90
CA LYS A 305 21.03 -11.30 22.62
C LYS A 305 21.30 -11.30 21.12
N VAL A 306 21.92 -10.24 20.62
CA VAL A 306 22.34 -10.14 19.22
C VAL A 306 23.49 -11.12 18.98
N PRO A 307 23.37 -12.08 18.03
CA PRO A 307 24.47 -12.98 17.70
C PRO A 307 25.58 -12.23 16.96
N ARG A 308 26.81 -12.74 17.01
CA ARG A 308 27.90 -12.24 16.16
C ARG A 308 27.57 -12.41 14.67
N GLU A 309 28.08 -11.52 13.83
CA GLU A 309 28.03 -11.68 12.38
C GLU A 309 28.71 -12.98 11.94
N TRP A 310 28.07 -13.72 11.04
CA TRP A 310 28.62 -14.99 10.56
C TRP A 310 29.82 -14.80 9.62
N PRO A 311 30.93 -15.54 9.83
CA PRO A 311 32.10 -15.50 8.96
C PRO A 311 32.01 -16.56 7.84
N TRP A 312 30.83 -16.79 7.25
CA TRP A 312 30.66 -17.92 6.33
C TRP A 312 31.34 -17.71 4.97
N PRO A 313 31.87 -18.80 4.37
CA PRO A 313 32.32 -18.78 2.98
C PRO A 313 31.12 -18.50 2.06
N LEU A 314 31.37 -17.81 0.94
CA LEU A 314 30.36 -17.37 -0.07
C LEU A 314 29.58 -16.09 0.25
N GLY A 315 29.98 -15.31 1.26
CA GLY A 315 29.40 -13.96 1.50
C GLY A 315 27.99 -13.96 2.12
N ILE A 316 27.48 -15.12 2.53
CA ILE A 316 26.21 -15.23 3.26
C ILE A 316 26.41 -14.67 4.68
N VAL A 317 25.87 -13.48 4.92
CA VAL A 317 25.88 -12.80 6.22
C VAL A 317 24.48 -12.79 6.84
N ASN A 318 24.39 -12.96 8.15
CA ASN A 318 23.16 -12.76 8.93
C ASN A 318 22.84 -11.27 9.16
N ARG A 319 23.27 -10.41 8.22
CA ARG A 319 23.15 -8.96 8.29
C ARG A 319 22.84 -8.40 6.92
N ARG A 320 21.96 -7.40 6.90
CA ARG A 320 21.85 -6.44 5.80
C ARG A 320 22.00 -5.07 6.41
N TYR A 321 23.09 -4.38 6.10
CA TYR A 321 23.55 -3.23 6.86
C TYR A 321 23.64 -3.57 8.36
N THR A 322 22.82 -2.93 9.18
CA THR A 322 22.73 -3.09 10.63
C THR A 322 21.37 -3.65 11.06
N SER A 323 20.71 -4.38 10.15
CA SER A 323 19.52 -5.19 10.40
C SER A 323 19.94 -6.66 10.48
N MET A 324 19.41 -7.42 11.43
CA MET A 324 19.68 -8.86 11.49
C MET A 324 18.76 -9.60 10.53
N ARG A 325 19.34 -10.34 9.59
CA ARG A 325 18.59 -11.22 8.69
C ARG A 325 18.28 -12.52 9.41
N ILE A 326 17.00 -12.89 9.50
CA ILE A 326 16.59 -14.18 10.07
C ILE A 326 16.57 -15.22 8.94
N VAL A 327 17.33 -16.29 9.13
CA VAL A 327 17.42 -17.38 8.15
C VAL A 327 16.68 -18.59 8.67
N THR A 328 15.76 -19.11 7.86
CA THR A 328 15.01 -20.35 8.16
C THR A 328 15.64 -21.57 7.51
N SER A 329 16.35 -21.40 6.37
CA SER A 329 17.02 -22.48 5.65
C SER A 329 18.19 -21.99 4.79
N LEU A 330 19.39 -22.51 5.05
CA LEU A 330 20.61 -22.15 4.31
C LEU A 330 20.63 -22.62 2.88
N LEU A 331 20.06 -23.79 2.62
CA LEU A 331 19.93 -24.30 1.25
C LEU A 331 19.08 -23.33 0.40
N ARG A 332 18.02 -22.76 0.97
CA ARG A 332 17.14 -21.83 0.26
C ARG A 332 17.81 -20.48 0.04
N VAL A 333 18.58 -19.98 1.01
CA VAL A 333 19.42 -18.78 0.82
C VAL A 333 20.43 -19.00 -0.32
N PHE A 334 21.07 -20.16 -0.36
CA PHE A 334 22.01 -20.51 -1.43
C PHE A 334 21.32 -20.58 -2.80
N LEU A 335 20.15 -21.22 -2.89
CA LEU A 335 19.35 -21.27 -4.12
C LEU A 335 18.88 -19.88 -4.56
N ALA A 336 18.55 -18.99 -3.63
CA ALA A 336 18.20 -17.61 -3.93
C ALA A 336 19.38 -16.84 -4.52
N GLY A 337 20.59 -17.00 -3.96
CA GLY A 337 21.80 -16.41 -4.54
C GLY A 337 22.08 -16.91 -5.97
N ILE A 338 21.86 -18.20 -6.24
CA ILE A 338 21.98 -18.75 -7.60
C ILE A 338 20.94 -18.12 -8.55
N ASP A 339 19.69 -17.95 -8.09
CA ASP A 339 18.66 -17.33 -8.93
C ASP A 339 18.94 -15.85 -9.18
N GLU A 340 19.47 -15.11 -8.20
CA GLU A 340 19.86 -13.71 -8.35
C GLU A 340 20.97 -13.54 -9.40
N GLU A 341 22.02 -14.36 -9.31
CA GLU A 341 23.09 -14.43 -10.32
C GLU A 341 22.53 -14.79 -11.72
N ARG A 342 21.61 -15.76 -11.81
CA ARG A 342 20.92 -16.10 -13.06
C ARG A 342 20.13 -14.91 -13.60
N GLN A 343 19.38 -14.19 -12.76
CA GLN A 343 18.60 -13.03 -13.20
C GLN A 343 19.52 -11.91 -13.71
N LEU A 344 20.69 -11.73 -13.10
CA LEU A 344 21.66 -10.71 -13.50
C LEU A 344 22.35 -11.02 -14.85
N TYR A 345 22.80 -12.25 -15.06
CA TYR A 345 23.59 -12.62 -16.25
C TYR A 345 22.80 -13.32 -17.36
N PHE A 346 21.69 -13.98 -17.03
CA PHE A 346 20.88 -14.78 -17.96
C PHE A 346 19.36 -14.60 -17.73
N PRO A 347 18.82 -13.37 -17.77
CA PRO A 347 17.43 -13.09 -17.40
C PRO A 347 16.38 -13.83 -18.24
N HIS A 348 16.71 -14.20 -19.48
CA HIS A 348 15.80 -14.91 -20.40
C HIS A 348 15.86 -16.44 -20.25
N PHE A 349 16.89 -16.99 -19.59
CA PHE A 349 17.04 -18.43 -19.43
C PHE A 349 16.22 -18.91 -18.22
N ALA A 350 15.24 -19.78 -18.47
CA ALA A 350 14.42 -20.42 -17.43
C ALA A 350 13.76 -19.42 -16.46
N LYS A 351 13.04 -18.43 -17.00
CA LYS A 351 12.42 -17.28 -16.30
C LYS A 351 11.61 -17.62 -15.03
N ASN A 352 11.13 -18.87 -14.90
CA ASN A 352 10.32 -19.35 -13.76
C ASN A 352 10.97 -20.48 -12.94
N TRP A 353 12.26 -20.78 -13.16
CA TRP A 353 12.93 -21.95 -12.56
C TRP A 353 12.93 -21.94 -11.03
N LEU A 354 12.97 -20.75 -10.43
CA LEU A 354 12.94 -20.51 -8.99
C LEU A 354 12.02 -19.30 -8.67
N ARG A 355 10.78 -19.28 -9.17
CA ARG A 355 9.79 -18.32 -8.66
C ARG A 355 9.58 -18.66 -7.17
N TYR A 356 10.15 -17.84 -6.27
CA TYR A 356 10.19 -18.01 -4.80
C TYR A 356 11.30 -18.93 -4.23
N PRO A 357 12.59 -18.61 -4.41
CA PRO A 357 13.68 -19.48 -3.97
C PRO A 357 13.82 -19.57 -2.44
N GLU A 358 13.39 -18.53 -1.72
CA GLU A 358 13.46 -18.44 -0.27
C GLU A 358 12.11 -18.00 0.34
N PRO A 359 11.22 -18.95 0.69
CA PRO A 359 10.00 -18.66 1.42
C PRO A 359 10.23 -18.12 2.83
N ARG A 360 9.43 -17.13 3.23
CA ARG A 360 9.61 -16.33 4.43
C ARG A 360 8.74 -16.83 5.59
N ASN A 361 9.18 -17.95 6.17
CA ASN A 361 8.49 -18.56 7.32
C ASN A 361 8.75 -17.85 8.67
N ALA A 362 9.52 -16.76 8.65
CA ALA A 362 9.81 -15.87 9.77
C ALA A 362 10.16 -14.48 9.20
N PRO A 363 10.09 -13.41 10.02
CA PRO A 363 10.42 -12.05 9.58
C PRO A 363 11.78 -12.01 8.91
N GLU A 364 11.89 -11.46 7.70
CA GLU A 364 13.16 -11.46 6.98
C GLU A 364 14.25 -10.69 7.74
N TYR A 365 13.89 -9.52 8.28
CA TYR A 365 14.78 -8.65 9.02
C TYR A 365 14.21 -8.31 10.40
N ILE A 366 15.08 -8.20 11.39
CA ILE A 366 14.76 -7.67 12.71
C ILE A 366 15.73 -6.54 13.09
N ASN A 367 15.21 -5.50 13.71
CA ASN A 367 16.01 -4.39 14.21
C ASN A 367 16.91 -4.85 15.38
N ILE A 368 18.17 -4.41 15.37
CA ILE A 368 19.16 -4.72 16.41
C ILE A 368 19.89 -3.46 16.92
N ARG A 369 19.35 -2.26 16.68
CA ARG A 369 20.01 -0.98 16.98
C ARG A 369 19.55 -0.34 18.29
N HIS A 370 18.73 -1.05 19.06
CA HIS A 370 18.16 -0.56 20.32
C HIS A 370 18.67 -1.37 21.52
N PRO A 371 19.93 -1.19 21.92
CA PRO A 371 20.52 -1.94 23.01
C PRO A 371 19.70 -1.75 24.29
N ALA A 372 19.49 -2.85 25.01
CA ALA A 372 18.88 -2.81 26.32
C ALA A 372 19.76 -2.01 27.29
N ARG A 373 19.13 -1.42 28.30
CA ARG A 373 19.82 -0.63 29.33
C ARG A 373 20.88 -1.48 30.04
N ARG A 374 22.10 -0.95 30.20
CA ARG A 374 23.16 -1.56 31.02
C ARG A 374 23.29 -0.79 32.34
N GLY A 375 22.88 -1.41 33.45
CA GLY A 375 22.93 -0.78 34.78
C GLY A 375 22.06 0.47 34.90
N ASP A 376 22.51 1.46 35.68
CA ASP A 376 21.71 2.66 36.00
C ASP A 376 21.78 3.79 34.96
N GLY A 377 22.58 3.66 33.89
CA GLY A 377 22.64 4.68 32.83
C GLY A 377 21.50 4.55 31.80
N PRO A 378 21.23 5.57 30.96
CA PRO A 378 20.31 5.42 29.82
C PRO A 378 20.85 4.41 28.80
N ALA A 379 19.96 3.78 28.04
CA ALA A 379 20.37 2.91 26.94
C ALA A 379 21.11 3.73 25.86
N PRO A 380 22.23 3.22 25.30
CA PRO A 380 22.96 3.95 24.26
C PRO A 380 22.13 4.05 22.97
N ASP A 381 22.11 5.24 22.37
CA ASP A 381 21.50 5.46 21.05
C ASP A 381 22.51 5.12 19.95
N MET A 382 22.27 4.04 19.21
CA MET A 382 23.20 3.56 18.18
C MET A 382 23.29 4.47 16.94
N ARG A 383 22.40 5.47 16.80
CA ARG A 383 22.55 6.54 15.80
C ARG A 383 23.76 7.42 16.11
N ILE A 384 24.06 7.61 17.41
CA ILE A 384 25.11 8.51 17.90
C ILE A 384 26.33 7.74 18.42
N HIS A 385 26.11 6.66 19.18
CA HIS A 385 27.14 5.91 19.89
C HIS A 385 27.42 4.54 19.25
N PRO A 386 28.68 4.10 19.17
CA PRO A 386 29.91 4.89 19.27
C PRO A 386 29.94 6.00 18.24
N GLU A 387 30.62 7.11 18.51
CA GLU A 387 30.70 8.24 17.55
C GLU A 387 31.44 7.82 16.27
N ASN A 388 32.59 7.15 16.43
CA ASN A 388 33.38 6.65 15.31
C ASN A 388 32.67 5.50 14.58
N ARG A 389 32.45 5.65 13.27
CA ARG A 389 31.77 4.68 12.41
C ARG A 389 32.43 3.30 12.39
N ALA A 390 33.76 3.22 12.37
CA ALA A 390 34.43 1.92 12.37
C ALA A 390 34.22 1.16 13.68
N ARG A 391 34.20 1.87 14.83
CA ARG A 391 33.85 1.27 16.13
C ARG A 391 32.39 0.80 16.17
N PHE A 392 31.47 1.61 15.66
CA PHE A 392 30.05 1.24 15.56
C PHE A 392 29.85 -0.02 14.70
N LEU A 393 30.44 -0.07 13.50
CA LEU A 393 30.35 -1.25 12.63
C LEU A 393 30.97 -2.48 13.28
N LYS A 394 32.09 -2.30 13.99
CA LYS A 394 32.73 -3.38 14.76
C LYS A 394 31.81 -3.90 15.87
N GLU A 395 31.14 -3.02 16.60
CA GLU A 395 30.20 -3.40 17.66
C GLU A 395 28.98 -4.18 17.11
N VAL A 396 28.38 -3.70 16.01
CA VAL A 396 27.29 -4.43 15.34
C VAL A 396 27.74 -5.80 14.84
N LYS A 397 28.96 -5.87 14.28
CA LYS A 397 29.57 -7.09 13.76
C LYS A 397 29.88 -8.09 14.87
N ASP A 398 30.49 -7.63 15.96
CA ASP A 398 30.86 -8.47 17.10
C ASP A 398 29.61 -9.01 17.81
N GLY A 399 28.51 -8.23 17.82
CA GLY A 399 27.27 -8.58 18.50
C GLY A 399 27.48 -8.74 20.01
N GLY A 400 26.69 -9.61 20.63
CA GLY A 400 26.81 -9.99 22.03
C GLY A 400 26.13 -9.06 23.04
N TYR A 401 25.58 -7.92 22.58
CA TYR A 401 24.72 -7.05 23.38
C TYR A 401 23.25 -7.50 23.31
N GLU A 402 22.50 -7.16 24.36
CA GLU A 402 21.04 -7.32 24.39
C GLU A 402 20.39 -6.17 23.61
N THR A 403 19.37 -6.45 22.80
CA THR A 403 18.56 -5.45 22.08
C THR A 403 17.08 -5.68 22.34
N ARG A 404 16.27 -4.61 22.31
CA ARG A 404 14.82 -4.68 22.56
C ARG A 404 14.07 -5.34 21.40
N LEU A 405 12.95 -5.97 21.74
CA LEU A 405 11.92 -6.41 20.79
C LEU A 405 10.90 -5.28 20.54
N PHE A 406 10.24 -5.31 19.39
CA PHE A 406 9.25 -4.32 18.98
C PHE A 406 7.97 -4.97 18.46
N ILE A 407 6.86 -4.26 18.63
CA ILE A 407 5.52 -4.60 18.14
C ILE A 407 5.11 -3.55 17.11
N ASP A 408 4.45 -3.98 16.03
CA ASP A 408 4.07 -3.12 14.90
C ASP A 408 2.59 -3.30 14.47
N HIS A 409 1.84 -4.11 15.23
CA HIS A 409 0.42 -4.41 15.06
C HIS A 409 -0.01 -4.89 13.68
N CYS A 410 0.92 -5.31 12.81
CA CYS A 410 0.58 -5.93 11.53
C CYS A 410 0.08 -7.35 11.77
N VAL A 411 -1.12 -7.67 11.27
CA VAL A 411 -1.77 -8.97 11.48
C VAL A 411 -2.47 -9.45 10.22
N GLU A 412 -2.71 -10.75 10.13
CA GLU A 412 -3.49 -11.39 9.07
C GLU A 412 -4.55 -12.31 9.67
N GLY A 413 -5.64 -12.56 8.94
CA GLY A 413 -6.78 -13.25 9.52
C GLY A 413 -7.91 -13.57 8.55
N VAL A 414 -9.03 -13.94 9.16
CA VAL A 414 -10.25 -14.38 8.48
C VAL A 414 -11.39 -13.46 8.87
N VAL A 415 -12.24 -13.11 7.91
CA VAL A 415 -13.59 -12.58 8.15
C VAL A 415 -14.61 -13.56 7.58
N SER A 416 -15.56 -13.98 8.41
CA SER A 416 -16.60 -14.96 8.08
C SER A 416 -17.97 -14.40 8.48
N VAL A 417 -19.05 -15.06 8.06
CA VAL A 417 -20.43 -14.63 8.34
C VAL A 417 -21.30 -15.84 8.70
N ALA A 418 -22.07 -15.70 9.77
CA ALA A 418 -23.09 -16.65 10.18
C ALA A 418 -24.49 -16.14 9.77
N LEU A 419 -25.36 -17.09 9.41
CA LEU A 419 -26.77 -16.84 9.13
C LEU A 419 -27.59 -17.71 10.09
N ASP A 420 -28.43 -17.09 10.92
CA ASP A 420 -29.11 -17.79 12.04
C ASP A 420 -30.13 -18.85 11.57
N GLU A 421 -30.78 -18.64 10.41
CA GLU A 421 -31.87 -19.53 9.92
C GLU A 421 -31.82 -19.84 8.41
N ALA A 422 -30.91 -19.23 7.66
CA ALA A 422 -30.90 -19.31 6.20
C ALA A 422 -29.95 -20.41 5.68
N ALA A 423 -30.49 -21.62 5.55
CA ALA A 423 -29.98 -22.74 4.75
C ALA A 423 -28.54 -23.22 5.08
N ALA A 424 -28.28 -24.52 4.92
CA ALA A 424 -26.95 -25.09 5.08
C ALA A 424 -25.99 -24.70 3.92
N LEU A 425 -26.02 -23.44 3.49
CA LEU A 425 -25.15 -22.92 2.43
C LEU A 425 -23.72 -22.87 2.96
N ARG A 426 -22.79 -23.28 2.12
CA ARG A 426 -21.38 -23.22 2.45
C ARG A 426 -20.92 -21.75 2.41
N VAL A 427 -20.21 -21.35 3.46
CA VAL A 427 -19.56 -20.03 3.53
C VAL A 427 -18.11 -20.15 3.04
N LEU A 428 -17.70 -19.19 2.21
CA LEU A 428 -16.34 -18.94 1.76
C LEU A 428 -15.83 -17.67 2.47
N PRO A 429 -14.97 -17.81 3.48
CA PRO A 429 -14.45 -16.66 4.21
C PRO A 429 -13.55 -15.78 3.33
N ALA A 430 -13.41 -14.51 3.75
CA ALA A 430 -12.46 -13.57 3.19
C ALA A 430 -11.14 -13.60 3.96
N TYR A 431 -10.04 -13.42 3.24
CA TYR A 431 -8.73 -13.20 3.84
C TYR A 431 -8.58 -11.71 4.16
N SER A 432 -8.17 -11.39 5.37
CA SER A 432 -8.10 -10.00 5.86
C SER A 432 -6.70 -9.71 6.38
N ILE A 433 -6.13 -8.62 5.91
CA ILE A 433 -4.80 -8.15 6.32
C ILE A 433 -4.95 -6.78 6.97
N VAL A 434 -4.22 -6.57 8.07
CA VAL A 434 -3.95 -5.26 8.64
C VAL A 434 -2.45 -4.99 8.43
N ALA A 435 -2.16 -4.10 7.48
CA ALA A 435 -0.81 -3.79 7.04
C ALA A 435 -0.28 -2.50 7.69
N ALA A 436 1.01 -2.22 7.45
CA ALA A 436 1.65 -0.96 7.78
C ALA A 436 0.90 0.24 7.14
N PRO A 437 1.09 1.46 7.66
CA PRO A 437 0.53 2.67 7.04
C PRO A 437 0.87 2.79 5.56
N ASP A 438 -0.04 3.42 4.82
CA ASP A 438 0.15 3.73 3.41
C ASP A 438 0.68 5.17 3.27
N PHE A 439 1.87 5.34 2.70
CA PHE A 439 2.45 6.66 2.47
C PHE A 439 1.88 7.35 1.21
N TYR A 440 1.31 6.57 0.28
CA TYR A 440 0.70 7.09 -0.94
C TYR A 440 -0.74 6.56 -1.09
N PRO A 441 -1.64 6.87 -0.14
CA PRO A 441 -2.98 6.29 -0.06
C PRO A 441 -3.89 6.61 -1.26
N TYR A 442 -3.49 7.56 -2.11
CA TYR A 442 -4.19 7.93 -3.35
C TYR A 442 -3.45 7.49 -4.63
N ALA A 443 -2.39 6.69 -4.51
CA ALA A 443 -1.70 6.06 -5.63
C ALA A 443 -2.05 4.57 -5.70
N ASP A 444 -2.22 4.06 -6.91
CA ASP A 444 -2.52 2.65 -7.15
C ASP A 444 -1.38 1.98 -7.92
N GLN A 445 -0.92 0.82 -7.44
CA GLN A 445 0.04 -0.02 -8.16
C GLN A 445 -0.46 -0.36 -9.58
N VAL A 446 -1.73 -0.76 -9.71
CA VAL A 446 -2.29 -1.11 -11.03
C VAL A 446 -2.33 0.08 -12.01
N GLU A 447 -2.59 1.31 -11.53
CA GLU A 447 -2.61 2.47 -12.42
C GLU A 447 -1.22 2.75 -12.98
N LEU A 448 -0.17 2.65 -12.15
CA LEU A 448 1.22 2.76 -12.58
C LEU A 448 1.59 1.63 -13.55
N GLN A 449 1.25 0.38 -13.23
CA GLN A 449 1.53 -0.77 -14.09
C GLN A 449 0.88 -0.62 -15.47
N ARG A 450 -0.40 -0.23 -15.50
CA ARG A 450 -1.15 -0.01 -16.72
C ARG A 450 -0.56 1.13 -17.54
N TRP A 451 -0.10 2.21 -16.91
CA TRP A 451 0.58 3.31 -17.59
C TRP A 451 1.86 2.82 -18.31
N PHE A 452 2.69 2.00 -17.66
CA PHE A 452 3.88 1.41 -18.32
C PHE A 452 3.49 0.53 -19.52
N GLN A 453 2.44 -0.30 -19.38
CA GLN A 453 1.93 -1.14 -20.46
C GLN A 453 1.42 -0.30 -21.65
N GLN A 454 0.59 0.71 -21.39
CA GLN A 454 0.01 1.58 -22.42
C GLN A 454 1.06 2.41 -23.16
N THR A 455 2.10 2.86 -22.44
CA THR A 455 3.22 3.61 -23.02
C THR A 455 4.30 2.71 -23.63
N HIS A 456 4.13 1.39 -23.58
CA HIS A 456 5.10 0.41 -24.05
C HIS A 456 6.52 0.64 -23.46
N THR A 457 6.58 1.17 -22.24
CA THR A 457 7.82 1.42 -21.53
C THR A 457 8.12 0.25 -20.62
N ASP A 458 9.31 -0.34 -20.74
CA ASP A 458 9.75 -1.40 -19.83
C ASP A 458 9.93 -0.82 -18.40
N PRO A 459 9.20 -1.31 -17.39
CA PRO A 459 9.39 -0.90 -16.01
C PRO A 459 10.84 -1.07 -15.53
N LYS A 460 11.60 -2.06 -16.05
CA LYS A 460 13.00 -2.26 -15.66
C LYS A 460 13.96 -1.18 -16.18
N SER A 461 13.56 -0.38 -17.16
CA SER A 461 14.29 0.84 -17.54
C SER A 461 14.14 1.97 -16.50
N GLN A 462 13.11 1.87 -15.64
CA GLN A 462 12.86 2.85 -14.58
C GLN A 462 13.33 2.34 -13.22
N PHE A 463 12.93 1.11 -12.88
CA PHE A 463 13.15 0.49 -11.58
C PHE A 463 14.21 -0.59 -11.70
N ARG A 464 15.40 -0.29 -11.18
CA ARG A 464 16.46 -1.30 -11.05
C ARG A 464 16.02 -2.46 -10.15
N ASN A 465 15.36 -2.14 -9.04
CA ASN A 465 14.79 -3.12 -8.11
C ASN A 465 13.26 -2.95 -8.07
N GLY A 466 12.53 -4.05 -7.87
CA GLY A 466 11.07 -4.01 -7.75
C GLY A 466 10.34 -3.65 -9.06
N GLY A 467 9.16 -3.04 -8.91
CA GLY A 467 8.30 -2.60 -10.01
C GLY A 467 6.84 -2.35 -9.59
N PRO A 468 6.00 -1.85 -10.50
CA PRO A 468 4.63 -1.43 -10.19
C PRO A 468 3.65 -2.60 -10.08
N SER A 469 4.11 -3.85 -9.91
CA SER A 469 3.20 -4.99 -9.90
C SER A 469 2.24 -4.95 -8.71
N SER A 470 0.96 -5.20 -8.96
CA SER A 470 -0.06 -5.26 -7.91
C SER A 470 -0.27 -6.68 -7.36
N LEU A 471 -0.76 -6.79 -6.11
CA LEU A 471 -1.12 -8.07 -5.49
C LEU A 471 -2.29 -8.77 -6.18
N SER A 472 -3.14 -8.02 -6.88
CA SER A 472 -4.27 -8.58 -7.63
C SER A 472 -3.86 -9.47 -8.80
N GLY A 473 -2.62 -9.32 -9.25
CA GLY A 473 -2.00 -10.20 -10.24
C GLY A 473 -1.48 -11.51 -9.65
N GLU A 474 -1.43 -11.69 -8.34
CA GLU A 474 -0.90 -12.94 -7.79
C GLU A 474 -1.90 -14.10 -7.90
N ARG A 475 -1.40 -15.33 -7.99
CA ARG A 475 -2.18 -16.58 -8.02
C ARG A 475 -1.72 -17.55 -6.93
N LEU A 476 -1.61 -17.03 -5.71
CA LEU A 476 -1.27 -17.78 -4.50
C LEU A 476 -2.48 -17.89 -3.59
N ALA A 477 -2.57 -19.01 -2.88
CA ALA A 477 -3.57 -19.17 -1.83
C ALA A 477 -3.22 -18.30 -0.61
N ALA A 478 -4.23 -17.95 0.17
CA ALA A 478 -4.05 -17.35 1.48
C ALA A 478 -3.41 -18.33 2.46
N ASN A 479 -2.94 -17.82 3.60
CA ASN A 479 -2.28 -18.61 4.63
C ASN A 479 -3.20 -19.76 5.13
N PRO A 480 -2.84 -21.04 4.88
CA PRO A 480 -3.69 -22.19 5.17
C PRO A 480 -3.73 -22.53 6.68
N GLN A 481 -3.00 -21.80 7.52
CA GLN A 481 -2.97 -22.00 8.96
C GLN A 481 -4.14 -21.32 9.68
N HIS A 482 -4.88 -20.45 9.00
CA HIS A 482 -6.09 -19.88 9.57
C HIS A 482 -7.26 -20.86 9.50
N ASN A 483 -7.95 -20.97 10.64
CA ASN A 483 -9.22 -21.66 10.74
C ASN A 483 -10.36 -20.63 10.71
N ASP A 484 -11.47 -21.01 10.09
CA ASP A 484 -12.71 -20.25 10.14
C ASP A 484 -13.27 -20.31 11.57
N PRO A 485 -13.44 -19.17 12.25
CA PRO A 485 -13.88 -19.14 13.65
C PRO A 485 -15.29 -19.72 13.86
N LEU A 486 -16.12 -19.81 12.81
CA LEU A 486 -17.45 -20.41 12.92
C LEU A 486 -17.42 -21.93 12.89
N THR A 487 -16.61 -22.51 12.00
CA THR A 487 -16.61 -23.95 11.72
C THR A 487 -15.45 -24.70 12.38
N GLY A 488 -14.41 -24.00 12.82
CA GLY A 488 -13.15 -24.57 13.32
C GLY A 488 -12.32 -25.29 12.26
N LYS A 489 -12.75 -25.28 10.98
CA LYS A 489 -12.06 -25.90 9.85
C LYS A 489 -11.11 -24.91 9.19
N GLN A 490 -10.17 -25.42 8.38
CA GLN A 490 -9.29 -24.58 7.57
C GLN A 490 -10.10 -23.62 6.69
N ALA A 491 -9.84 -22.31 6.83
CA ALA A 491 -10.57 -21.26 6.12
C ALA A 491 -10.22 -21.21 4.63
N PHE A 492 -8.94 -21.44 4.29
CA PHE A 492 -8.41 -21.28 2.93
C PHE A 492 -7.79 -22.58 2.41
N PRO A 493 -8.45 -23.29 1.49
CA PRO A 493 -7.86 -24.42 0.79
C PRO A 493 -6.71 -23.97 -0.10
N ARG A 494 -5.67 -24.79 -0.26
CA ARG A 494 -4.51 -24.44 -1.13
C ARG A 494 -4.83 -24.30 -2.62
N ALA A 495 -5.91 -24.93 -3.07
CA ALA A 495 -6.37 -24.80 -4.45
C ALA A 495 -7.02 -23.43 -4.71
N ASP A 496 -7.35 -22.68 -3.66
CA ASP A 496 -8.00 -21.38 -3.70
C ASP A 496 -6.99 -20.26 -4.01
N THR A 497 -6.46 -20.30 -5.23
CA THR A 497 -5.37 -19.44 -5.69
C THR A 497 -5.85 -18.09 -6.25
N THR A 498 -7.15 -17.82 -6.21
CA THR A 498 -7.77 -16.59 -6.72
C THR A 498 -8.12 -15.60 -5.61
N ILE A 499 -7.68 -15.86 -4.37
CA ILE A 499 -8.05 -15.06 -3.18
C ILE A 499 -7.70 -13.58 -3.32
N SER A 500 -6.54 -13.27 -3.91
CA SER A 500 -6.05 -11.91 -4.09
C SER A 500 -6.60 -11.25 -5.34
N VAL A 501 -7.32 -11.94 -6.22
CA VAL A 501 -7.77 -11.35 -7.48
C VAL A 501 -8.80 -10.26 -7.21
N ALA A 502 -8.59 -9.08 -7.78
CA ALA A 502 -9.56 -8.01 -7.82
C ALA A 502 -10.26 -7.98 -9.18
N PHE A 503 -11.59 -7.88 -9.17
CA PHE A 503 -12.39 -7.96 -10.39
C PHE A 503 -13.69 -7.16 -10.27
N SER A 504 -14.20 -6.70 -11.40
CA SER A 504 -15.59 -6.27 -11.54
C SER A 504 -16.37 -7.33 -12.31
N LEU A 505 -17.69 -7.19 -12.36
CA LEU A 505 -18.50 -7.94 -13.32
C LEU A 505 -18.21 -7.44 -14.76
N ALA A 506 -18.56 -8.23 -15.77
CA ALA A 506 -18.40 -7.82 -17.17
C ALA A 506 -19.17 -6.52 -17.48
N ALA A 507 -18.69 -5.72 -18.43
CA ALA A 507 -19.34 -4.46 -18.80
C ALA A 507 -20.79 -4.71 -19.28
N ARG A 508 -21.71 -3.81 -18.92
CA ARG A 508 -23.14 -3.90 -19.34
C ARG A 508 -23.41 -3.27 -20.71
N THR A 509 -22.38 -2.71 -21.33
CA THR A 509 -22.43 -2.02 -22.61
C THR A 509 -21.02 -1.94 -23.18
N ASP A 510 -20.91 -1.84 -24.50
CA ASP A 510 -19.66 -1.57 -25.21
C ASP A 510 -19.39 -0.06 -25.36
N HIS A 511 -20.35 0.79 -24.97
CA HIS A 511 -20.19 2.23 -25.04
C HIS A 511 -19.26 2.73 -23.94
N HIS A 512 -18.00 2.98 -24.30
CA HIS A 512 -17.04 3.65 -23.45
C HIS A 512 -17.54 5.03 -23.02
N THR A 513 -17.53 5.30 -21.72
CA THR A 513 -17.58 6.68 -21.25
C THR A 513 -16.27 7.35 -21.67
N SER A 514 -16.36 8.54 -22.27
CA SER A 514 -15.14 9.32 -22.50
C SER A 514 -14.47 9.53 -21.14
N PRO A 515 -13.13 9.36 -21.03
CA PRO A 515 -12.40 9.58 -19.79
C PRO A 515 -12.34 11.08 -19.49
N ALA A 516 -13.49 11.70 -19.25
CA ALA A 516 -13.61 13.02 -18.66
C ALA A 516 -13.33 12.86 -17.16
N ALA A 517 -12.03 12.82 -16.84
CA ALA A 517 -11.43 13.34 -15.62
C ALA A 517 -12.32 13.42 -14.37
N SER A 518 -12.80 12.29 -13.84
CA SER A 518 -12.95 12.25 -12.38
C SER A 518 -11.54 12.27 -11.82
N SER A 519 -11.02 13.47 -11.55
CA SER A 519 -9.75 13.66 -10.83
C SER A 519 -9.87 13.30 -9.35
N THR A 520 -10.98 12.70 -8.94
CA THR A 520 -11.26 12.48 -7.54
C THR A 520 -10.38 11.35 -7.03
N ARG A 521 -9.58 11.71 -6.03
CA ARG A 521 -8.72 10.81 -5.27
C ARG A 521 -9.59 9.89 -4.43
N MET A 522 -9.25 8.61 -4.38
CA MET A 522 -10.00 7.61 -3.61
C MET A 522 -9.03 6.57 -3.06
N VAL A 523 -9.07 6.37 -1.75
CA VAL A 523 -8.31 5.31 -1.08
C VAL A 523 -8.90 3.94 -1.42
N SER A 524 -8.05 2.96 -1.67
CA SER A 524 -8.44 1.56 -1.89
C SER A 524 -7.99 0.67 -0.73
N PHE A 525 -8.85 -0.30 -0.38
CA PHE A 525 -8.53 -1.41 0.51
C PHE A 525 -8.53 -2.78 -0.22
N LEU A 526 -8.55 -2.76 -1.56
CA LEU A 526 -8.46 -3.96 -2.39
C LEU A 526 -7.03 -4.19 -2.90
N SER A 527 -6.75 -5.44 -3.27
CA SER A 527 -5.43 -5.94 -3.64
C SER A 527 -4.79 -5.31 -4.88
N ASP A 528 -5.53 -4.60 -5.72
CA ASP A 528 -4.99 -3.94 -6.92
C ASP A 528 -4.23 -2.65 -6.62
N ALA A 529 -4.49 -2.04 -5.45
CA ALA A 529 -3.71 -0.91 -4.94
C ALA A 529 -2.48 -1.36 -4.13
N SER A 530 -2.40 -2.65 -3.79
CA SER A 530 -1.39 -3.22 -2.89
C SER A 530 -0.16 -3.76 -3.61
N SER A 531 0.99 -3.80 -2.91
CA SER A 531 2.24 -4.37 -3.42
C SER A 531 2.09 -5.87 -3.70
N ASN A 532 2.61 -6.34 -4.83
CA ASN A 532 2.70 -7.78 -5.08
C ASN A 532 3.68 -8.48 -4.12
N VAL A 533 3.79 -9.81 -4.21
CA VAL A 533 4.75 -10.61 -3.47
C VAL A 533 6.14 -10.52 -4.09
N PHE A 534 7.02 -9.74 -3.49
CA PHE A 534 8.46 -9.78 -3.79
C PHE A 534 9.27 -9.44 -2.54
N ALA A 535 10.59 -9.63 -2.58
CA ALA A 535 11.50 -9.29 -1.49
C ALA A 535 12.25 -7.97 -1.75
N PRO A 536 12.13 -6.96 -0.88
CA PRO A 536 11.32 -6.92 0.35
C PRO A 536 9.80 -6.75 0.08
N GLY A 537 8.97 -7.37 0.93
CA GLY A 537 7.50 -7.25 0.87
C GLY A 537 7.03 -5.98 1.59
N TRP A 538 5.84 -5.47 1.26
CA TRP A 538 5.27 -4.29 1.95
C TRP A 538 3.98 -4.65 2.69
N ASP A 539 2.94 -5.07 1.95
CA ASP A 539 1.65 -5.47 2.54
C ASP A 539 1.62 -6.94 2.94
N VAL A 540 2.23 -7.78 2.10
CA VAL A 540 2.25 -9.23 2.22
C VAL A 540 3.51 -9.77 1.58
N THR A 541 3.91 -10.97 1.97
CA THR A 541 4.97 -11.74 1.35
C THR A 541 4.49 -13.18 1.11
N TYR A 542 5.41 -14.09 0.81
CA TYR A 542 5.11 -15.50 0.63
C TYR A 542 5.83 -16.36 1.66
N ALA A 543 5.11 -17.34 2.20
CA ALA A 543 5.62 -18.37 3.07
C ALA A 543 5.43 -19.74 2.42
N SER A 544 6.00 -20.79 3.03
CA SER A 544 5.84 -22.15 2.53
C SER A 544 5.84 -23.17 3.64
N ASP A 545 5.19 -24.29 3.37
CA ASP A 545 5.34 -25.52 4.15
C ASP A 545 5.39 -26.73 3.20
N ARG A 546 5.15 -27.93 3.74
CA ARG A 546 5.13 -29.17 2.93
C ARG A 546 4.07 -29.17 1.83
N GLY A 547 3.03 -28.34 1.95
CA GLY A 547 1.92 -28.27 0.99
C GLY A 547 2.10 -27.20 -0.09
N GLY A 548 3.21 -26.47 -0.10
CA GLY A 548 3.50 -25.45 -1.12
C GLY A 548 3.56 -24.03 -0.56
N ILE A 549 3.51 -23.06 -1.47
CA ILE A 549 3.70 -21.62 -1.21
C ILE A 549 2.34 -20.93 -1.07
N PHE A 550 2.26 -19.96 -0.16
CA PHE A 550 1.05 -19.20 0.13
C PHE A 550 1.39 -17.77 0.56
N LEU A 551 0.40 -16.88 0.51
CA LEU A 551 0.48 -15.50 1.00
C LEU A 551 0.55 -15.47 2.52
N ALA A 552 1.43 -14.66 3.09
CA ALA A 552 1.54 -14.45 4.53
C ALA A 552 2.18 -13.10 4.86
N THR A 553 1.90 -12.56 6.04
CA THR A 553 2.44 -11.27 6.53
C THR A 553 3.60 -11.45 7.50
N HIS A 554 3.69 -12.60 8.17
CA HIS A 554 4.71 -12.86 9.19
C HIS A 554 6.15 -12.97 8.65
N GLY A 555 6.31 -13.02 7.33
CA GLY A 555 7.62 -12.98 6.68
C GLY A 555 8.17 -11.56 6.45
N LEU A 556 7.33 -10.54 6.63
CA LEU A 556 7.75 -9.13 6.60
C LEU A 556 8.62 -8.82 7.83
N GLY A 557 9.48 -7.81 7.70
CA GLY A 557 10.37 -7.33 8.74
C GLY A 557 9.66 -6.91 10.01
N SER A 558 10.43 -6.96 11.10
CA SER A 558 9.95 -6.71 12.46
C SER A 558 10.83 -5.67 13.17
N PRO A 559 10.28 -4.51 13.55
CA PRO A 559 8.95 -4.00 13.16
C PRO A 559 8.95 -3.58 11.68
N PHE A 560 7.76 -3.30 11.10
CA PHE A 560 7.63 -2.90 9.69
C PHE A 560 8.53 -1.72 9.30
N ALA A 561 8.84 -0.80 10.23
CA ALA A 561 9.71 0.34 9.96
C ALA A 561 11.13 -0.07 9.49
N GLU A 562 11.59 -1.27 9.87
CA GLU A 562 12.85 -1.82 9.37
C GLU A 562 12.76 -2.18 7.87
N ASP A 563 11.64 -2.76 7.45
CA ASP A 563 11.37 -3.07 6.05
C ASP A 563 11.17 -1.80 5.22
N VAL A 564 10.42 -0.82 5.75
CA VAL A 564 10.22 0.49 5.12
C VAL A 564 11.56 1.12 4.74
N LYS A 565 12.56 1.09 5.64
CA LYS A 565 13.91 1.58 5.37
C LYS A 565 14.57 0.85 4.19
N LEU A 566 14.51 -0.48 4.19
CA LEU A 566 15.18 -1.29 3.16
C LEU A 566 14.51 -1.15 1.78
N CYS A 567 13.17 -1.08 1.75
CA CYS A 567 12.36 -0.81 0.56
C CYS A 567 12.66 0.58 -0.01
N ALA A 568 12.60 1.60 0.85
CA ALA A 568 12.78 2.99 0.44
C ALA A 568 14.21 3.28 -0.04
N ALA A 569 15.21 2.70 0.63
CA ALA A 569 16.61 2.80 0.21
C ALA A 569 16.91 2.05 -1.09
N SER A 570 16.01 1.19 -1.56
CA SER A 570 16.14 0.39 -2.79
C SER A 570 15.23 0.93 -3.89
N ASN A 571 15.35 2.23 -4.16
CA ASN A 571 14.72 2.97 -5.26
C ASN A 571 13.21 2.77 -5.47
N SER A 572 12.42 2.87 -4.40
CA SER A 572 10.97 2.67 -4.42
C SER A 572 10.59 1.30 -4.98
N PHE A 573 10.93 0.28 -4.20
CA PHE A 573 10.69 -1.11 -4.57
C PHE A 573 9.23 -1.38 -5.00
N TRP A 574 8.29 -0.68 -4.35
CA TRP A 574 6.87 -0.64 -4.65
C TRP A 574 6.44 0.80 -4.95
N PRO A 575 6.36 1.20 -6.23
CA PRO A 575 6.19 2.59 -6.69
C PRO A 575 5.05 3.38 -6.05
N ALA A 576 3.90 2.74 -5.79
CA ALA A 576 2.74 3.39 -5.19
C ALA A 576 2.62 3.19 -3.67
N LEU A 577 3.64 2.66 -2.98
CA LEU A 577 3.57 2.40 -1.53
C LEU A 577 4.85 2.79 -0.78
N SER A 578 6.01 2.51 -1.38
CA SER A 578 7.33 2.77 -0.80
C SER A 578 7.90 4.07 -1.33
N PRO A 579 8.15 5.08 -0.48
CA PRO A 579 8.84 6.29 -0.91
C PRO A 579 10.26 5.98 -1.43
N ASP A 580 10.78 6.77 -2.38
CA ASP A 580 12.13 6.59 -2.93
C ASP A 580 13.17 7.41 -2.14
N ALA A 581 13.72 6.81 -1.09
CA ALA A 581 14.79 7.41 -0.29
C ALA A 581 16.20 7.02 -0.77
N SER A 582 16.36 6.43 -1.96
CA SER A 582 17.67 6.00 -2.47
C SER A 582 18.72 7.11 -2.47
N ARG A 583 18.31 8.34 -2.83
CA ARG A 583 19.21 9.50 -2.86
C ARG A 583 19.69 9.95 -1.48
N THR A 584 18.93 9.69 -0.41
CA THR A 584 19.35 9.96 0.98
C THR A 584 20.64 9.24 1.35
N PHE A 585 20.88 8.06 0.75
CA PHE A 585 21.92 7.12 1.16
C PHE A 585 23.05 6.94 0.14
N ASN A 586 23.10 7.75 -0.92
CA ASN A 586 24.07 7.59 -2.02
C ASN A 586 24.12 6.16 -2.59
N ARG A 587 22.96 5.64 -3.03
CA ARG A 587 22.83 4.29 -3.56
C ARG A 587 23.13 4.24 -5.06
N ALA A 588 24.40 4.21 -5.43
CA ALA A 588 24.83 4.03 -6.82
C ALA A 588 24.37 2.68 -7.42
N ASP A 589 24.17 1.66 -6.57
CA ASP A 589 23.64 0.35 -6.93
C ASP A 589 22.11 0.32 -7.08
N ALA A 590 21.41 1.37 -6.65
CA ALA A 590 19.96 1.53 -6.76
C ALA A 590 19.62 3.01 -6.99
N PRO A 591 19.90 3.56 -8.20
CA PRO A 591 19.65 4.96 -8.50
C PRO A 591 18.16 5.30 -8.36
N THR A 592 17.88 6.56 -8.03
CA THR A 592 16.52 7.07 -7.83
C THR A 592 15.65 6.82 -9.05
N ALA A 593 14.54 6.12 -8.83
CA ALA A 593 13.55 5.79 -9.84
C ALA A 593 12.36 6.75 -9.80
N ILE A 594 11.98 7.26 -8.62
CA ILE A 594 10.90 8.26 -8.50
C ILE A 594 11.45 9.40 -7.64
N PRO A 595 11.63 10.61 -8.19
CA PRO A 595 12.23 11.67 -7.40
C PRO A 595 11.22 12.16 -6.35
N MET A 596 11.55 11.96 -5.08
CA MET A 596 10.97 12.73 -3.99
C MET A 596 11.52 14.16 -4.05
N LEU A 597 10.73 15.15 -3.63
CA LEU A 597 11.15 16.54 -3.56
C LEU A 597 12.06 16.78 -2.35
N ASP A 598 12.86 17.84 -2.40
CA ASP A 598 13.81 18.15 -1.32
C ASP A 598 13.15 18.38 0.03
N GLU A 599 11.98 19.02 0.03
CA GLU A 599 11.12 19.22 1.20
C GLU A 599 10.53 17.90 1.74
N GLU A 600 10.30 16.90 0.88
CA GLU A 600 9.79 15.59 1.27
C GLU A 600 10.89 14.70 1.89
N ILE A 601 12.14 14.83 1.42
CA ILE A 601 13.28 14.04 1.90
C ILE A 601 14.08 14.73 3.01
N GLY A 602 13.82 16.01 3.24
CA GLY A 602 14.43 16.82 4.30
C GLY A 602 15.61 17.66 3.84
N LEU A 603 15.70 18.88 4.38
CA LEU A 603 16.76 19.85 4.18
C LEU A 603 17.62 19.95 5.46
N HIS A 604 18.88 19.51 5.36
CA HIS A 604 19.85 19.62 6.46
C HIS A 604 20.12 21.09 6.84
N PRO A 605 20.41 21.43 8.11
CA PRO A 605 20.80 22.80 8.49
C PRO A 605 22.00 23.36 7.72
N GLY A 606 22.90 22.49 7.25
CA GLY A 606 24.04 22.85 6.40
C GLY A 606 23.74 22.90 4.90
N HIS A 607 22.50 22.63 4.48
CA HIS A 607 22.10 22.65 3.07
C HIS A 607 22.25 24.07 2.50
N PRO A 608 22.77 24.26 1.26
CA PRO A 608 23.03 25.58 0.69
C PRO A 608 21.81 26.51 0.72
N LEU A 609 20.62 26.02 0.33
CA LEU A 609 19.37 26.78 0.42
C LEU A 609 19.01 27.23 1.85
N VAL A 610 19.40 26.48 2.87
CA VAL A 610 19.13 26.82 4.28
C VAL A 610 20.11 27.87 4.77
N VAL A 611 21.40 27.68 4.48
CA VAL A 611 22.47 28.62 4.84
C VAL A 611 22.23 29.99 4.21
N GLU A 612 21.72 30.03 2.97
CA GLU A 612 21.39 31.24 2.23
C GLU A 612 20.01 31.84 2.60
N GLY A 613 19.27 31.22 3.54
CA GLY A 613 17.97 31.70 4.00
C GLY A 613 16.83 31.57 2.99
N VAL A 614 17.00 30.78 1.93
CA VAL A 614 15.99 30.52 0.89
C VAL A 614 14.99 29.45 1.34
N ALA A 615 15.41 28.53 2.20
CA ALA A 615 14.58 27.47 2.76
C ALA A 615 14.84 27.29 4.26
N THR A 616 13.89 26.68 4.96
CA THR A 616 14.06 26.30 6.38
C THR A 616 14.55 24.86 6.47
N ALA A 617 15.43 24.58 7.43
CA ALA A 617 15.81 23.20 7.72
C ALA A 617 14.60 22.38 8.14
N CYS A 618 14.45 21.17 7.60
CA CYS A 618 13.38 20.25 7.92
C CYS A 618 13.88 18.81 7.80
N ARG A 619 13.35 17.91 8.64
CA ARG A 619 13.55 16.48 8.45
C ARG A 619 12.65 15.98 7.32
N GLY A 620 13.07 14.92 6.66
CA GLY A 620 12.25 14.22 5.67
C GLY A 620 11.15 13.40 6.32
N TRP A 621 10.32 12.79 5.47
CA TRP A 621 9.25 11.87 5.87
C TRP A 621 9.74 10.71 6.77
N ASP A 622 11.00 10.32 6.63
CA ASP A 622 11.64 9.23 7.36
C ASP A 622 12.41 9.68 8.61
N GLY A 623 12.37 10.98 8.93
CA GLY A 623 13.14 11.59 10.00
C GLY A 623 14.62 11.83 9.67
N GLU A 624 15.11 11.47 8.48
CA GLU A 624 16.48 11.74 8.03
C GLU A 624 16.58 13.12 7.35
N PHE A 625 17.78 13.46 6.89
CA PHE A 625 18.01 14.63 6.02
C PHE A 625 18.56 14.18 4.67
N GLY A 626 18.04 14.79 3.61
CA GLY A 626 18.51 14.60 2.24
C GLY A 626 19.98 14.95 2.01
N PRO A 627 20.49 14.59 0.82
CA PRO A 627 21.85 14.91 0.45
C PRO A 627 21.99 16.39 0.05
N TYR A 628 23.20 16.94 0.13
CA TYR A 628 23.50 18.29 -0.35
C TYR A 628 24.96 18.47 -0.72
N LEU A 629 25.24 19.44 -1.59
CA LEU A 629 26.62 19.80 -1.97
C LEU A 629 27.24 20.75 -0.95
N THR A 630 28.54 20.60 -0.72
CA THR A 630 29.31 21.40 0.23
C THR A 630 30.38 22.26 -0.47
N PRO A 631 30.85 23.36 0.17
CA PRO A 631 31.80 24.29 -0.46
C PRO A 631 33.16 23.70 -0.83
N ASP A 632 33.57 22.63 -0.14
CA ASP A 632 34.80 21.87 -0.38
C ASP A 632 34.69 20.88 -1.57
N GLY A 633 33.61 20.94 -2.36
CA GLY A 633 33.45 20.09 -3.54
C GLY A 633 33.04 18.65 -3.23
N MET A 634 32.36 18.45 -2.09
CA MET A 634 31.85 17.15 -1.66
C MET A 634 30.32 17.15 -1.68
N ALA A 635 29.73 15.97 -1.65
CA ALA A 635 28.31 15.77 -1.41
C ALA A 635 28.15 15.02 -0.08
N GLU A 636 27.35 15.58 0.82
CA GLU A 636 27.05 15.00 2.12
C GLU A 636 25.69 14.28 2.10
N TYR A 637 25.62 13.10 2.73
CA TYR A 637 24.43 12.23 2.73
C TYR A 637 24.34 11.42 4.04
N ALA A 638 23.22 10.72 4.24
CA ALA A 638 23.00 9.91 5.44
C ALA A 638 23.72 8.55 5.36
N ASP A 639 24.30 8.10 6.46
CA ASP A 639 24.88 6.76 6.59
C ASP A 639 23.77 5.73 6.78
N ILE A 640 23.47 4.97 5.73
CA ILE A 640 22.45 3.90 5.75
C ILE A 640 22.69 2.88 6.89
N TYR A 641 23.93 2.66 7.32
CA TYR A 641 24.24 1.75 8.42
C TYR A 641 23.79 2.31 9.78
N ARG A 642 23.67 3.62 9.93
CA ARG A 642 23.25 4.27 11.19
C ARG A 642 21.84 4.83 11.16
N SER A 643 21.30 5.11 9.98
CA SER A 643 19.93 5.61 9.83
C SER A 643 18.96 4.61 10.45
N ASP A 644 18.01 5.07 11.27
CA ASP A 644 17.17 4.17 12.05
C ASP A 644 15.72 4.63 12.14
N TYR A 645 14.89 4.06 11.26
CA TYR A 645 13.49 4.42 11.17
C TYR A 645 12.69 3.96 12.40
N VAL A 646 13.13 2.92 13.11
CA VAL A 646 12.51 2.51 14.37
C VAL A 646 12.73 3.58 15.44
N ALA A 647 13.96 4.09 15.54
CA ALA A 647 14.29 5.18 16.44
C ALA A 647 13.58 6.49 16.06
N ASN A 648 13.46 6.79 14.76
CA ASN A 648 12.74 7.96 14.28
C ASN A 648 11.23 7.85 14.53
N ALA A 649 10.63 6.67 14.35
CA ALA A 649 9.23 6.41 14.67
C ALA A 649 8.93 6.62 16.16
N ILE A 650 9.71 6.01 17.05
CA ILE A 650 9.53 6.12 18.51
C ILE A 650 9.75 7.55 19.00
N ALA A 651 10.65 8.29 18.37
CA ALA A 651 10.92 9.68 18.71
C ALA A 651 9.91 10.68 18.10
N GLY A 652 8.92 10.22 17.31
CA GLY A 652 7.96 11.09 16.63
C GLY A 652 8.58 11.92 15.49
N ASN A 653 9.69 11.46 14.92
CA ASN A 653 10.39 12.14 13.82
C ASN A 653 9.96 11.66 12.43
N MET A 654 9.21 10.56 12.32
CA MET A 654 8.61 10.09 11.06
C MET A 654 7.38 10.94 10.74
N LEU A 655 7.25 11.40 9.50
CA LEU A 655 6.10 12.15 9.02
C LEU A 655 5.24 11.28 8.10
N TYR A 656 4.43 10.41 8.70
CA TYR A 656 3.63 9.40 7.99
C TYR A 656 2.65 9.99 6.97
N GLY A 657 2.07 11.15 7.25
CA GLY A 657 1.13 11.85 6.37
C GLY A 657 1.78 12.76 5.33
N ALA A 658 3.11 12.95 5.34
CA ALA A 658 3.79 13.95 4.51
C ALA A 658 3.63 13.75 3.00
N LEU A 659 3.34 12.51 2.59
CA LEU A 659 3.25 12.12 1.18
C LEU A 659 1.81 11.84 0.73
N GLN A 660 0.83 12.05 1.59
CA GLN A 660 -0.56 11.66 1.34
C GLN A 660 -1.14 12.28 0.07
N ASP A 661 -0.70 13.49 -0.30
CA ASP A 661 -1.20 14.22 -1.48
C ASP A 661 -0.52 13.83 -2.80
N VAL A 662 0.44 12.91 -2.77
CA VAL A 662 1.11 12.38 -3.96
C VAL A 662 0.27 11.22 -4.53
N ASP A 663 -0.47 11.50 -5.59
CA ASP A 663 -1.31 10.52 -6.30
C ASP A 663 -0.57 9.87 -7.50
N SER A 664 -1.19 8.86 -8.13
CA SER A 664 -0.66 8.19 -9.32
C SER A 664 -0.25 9.16 -10.43
N ALA A 665 -1.03 10.24 -10.62
CA ALA A 665 -0.75 11.22 -11.67
C ALA A 665 0.51 12.05 -11.37
N GLU A 666 0.72 12.43 -10.11
CA GLU A 666 1.95 13.07 -9.67
C GLU A 666 3.17 12.15 -9.79
N LEU A 667 3.06 10.89 -9.37
CA LEU A 667 4.14 9.91 -9.54
C LEU A 667 4.53 9.76 -11.01
N ILE A 668 3.55 9.61 -11.91
CA ILE A 668 3.79 9.52 -13.37
C ILE A 668 4.45 10.80 -13.90
N ARG A 669 4.00 12.00 -13.47
CA ARG A 669 4.63 13.27 -13.88
C ARG A 669 6.10 13.32 -13.48
N ARG A 670 6.41 12.96 -12.24
CA ARG A 670 7.78 12.94 -11.69
C ARG A 670 8.67 11.92 -12.41
N ILE A 671 8.17 10.72 -12.68
CA ILE A 671 8.86 9.69 -13.46
C ILE A 671 9.22 10.22 -14.86
N ARG A 672 8.24 10.81 -15.57
CA ARG A 672 8.47 11.33 -16.93
C ARG A 672 9.51 12.45 -16.94
N ALA A 673 9.40 13.40 -16.01
CA ALA A 673 10.37 14.49 -15.88
C ALA A 673 11.79 13.97 -15.60
N LEU A 674 11.93 13.02 -14.67
CA LEU A 674 13.22 12.41 -14.36
C LEU A 674 13.83 11.71 -15.58
N ARG A 675 13.02 10.96 -16.35
CA ARG A 675 13.51 10.30 -17.57
C ARG A 675 14.10 11.28 -18.58
N HIS A 676 13.43 12.42 -18.82
CA HIS A 676 13.96 13.46 -19.69
C HIS A 676 15.27 14.07 -19.15
N ALA A 677 15.34 14.30 -17.84
CA ALA A 677 16.53 14.87 -17.21
C ALA A 677 17.72 13.90 -17.26
N VAL A 678 17.52 12.61 -16.92
CA VAL A 678 18.57 11.57 -16.99
C VAL A 678 19.05 11.38 -18.42
N ALA A 679 18.14 11.26 -19.40
CA ALA A 679 18.53 11.12 -20.79
C ALA A 679 19.37 12.31 -21.30
N ALA A 680 19.08 13.52 -20.83
CA ALA A 680 19.85 14.71 -21.19
C ALA A 680 21.22 14.77 -20.50
N CYS A 681 21.30 14.40 -19.22
CA CYS A 681 22.51 14.51 -18.41
C CYS A 681 23.46 13.31 -18.54
N ASP A 682 22.97 12.14 -18.98
CA ASP A 682 23.73 10.88 -19.03
C ASP A 682 23.61 10.20 -20.40
N HIS A 683 23.80 10.97 -21.48
CA HIS A 683 23.94 10.45 -22.86
C HIS A 683 22.84 9.47 -23.31
N GLY A 684 21.57 9.78 -23.00
CA GLY A 684 20.43 8.95 -23.38
C GLY A 684 20.18 7.72 -22.50
N GLN A 685 20.88 7.59 -21.36
CA GLN A 685 20.62 6.53 -20.38
C GLN A 685 19.21 6.62 -19.78
N THR A 686 18.82 5.53 -19.12
CA THR A 686 17.55 5.43 -18.40
C THR A 686 17.78 5.47 -16.90
N PRO A 687 16.79 5.87 -16.08
CA PRO A 687 16.98 6.01 -14.64
C PRO A 687 17.50 4.74 -13.94
N ALA A 688 17.11 3.54 -14.38
CA ALA A 688 17.62 2.30 -13.78
C ALA A 688 19.12 2.04 -14.03
N HIS A 689 19.70 2.65 -15.06
CA HIS A 689 21.06 2.40 -15.53
C HIS A 689 21.98 3.63 -15.44
N THR A 690 21.47 4.77 -14.99
CA THR A 690 22.29 5.98 -14.88
C THR A 690 23.39 5.83 -13.83
N ARG A 691 24.52 6.49 -14.11
CA ARG A 691 25.62 6.63 -13.16
C ARG A 691 25.50 7.90 -12.31
N LEU A 692 24.56 8.78 -12.66
CA LEU A 692 24.35 10.03 -11.98
C LEU A 692 23.73 9.81 -10.61
N TRP A 693 24.22 10.55 -9.63
CA TRP A 693 23.58 10.62 -8.32
C TRP A 693 22.74 11.90 -8.24
N LEU A 694 21.43 11.74 -8.03
CA LEU A 694 20.51 12.84 -7.80
C LEU A 694 20.75 13.45 -6.41
N ILE A 695 21.03 14.75 -6.37
CA ILE A 695 21.26 15.52 -5.14
C ILE A 695 20.04 16.36 -4.76
N SER A 696 19.42 17.04 -5.73
CA SER A 696 18.27 17.91 -5.46
C SER A 696 17.20 17.76 -6.55
N ALA A 697 15.93 17.77 -6.12
CA ALA A 697 14.75 17.69 -6.96
C ALA A 697 13.71 18.67 -6.39
N ARG A 698 13.35 19.69 -7.16
CA ARG A 698 12.43 20.75 -6.72
C ARG A 698 11.45 21.11 -7.81
N ARG A 699 10.24 21.52 -7.42
CA ARG A 699 9.32 22.16 -8.36
C ARG A 699 9.86 23.54 -8.74
N VAL A 700 9.74 23.89 -10.02
CA VAL A 700 10.09 25.22 -10.54
C VAL A 700 8.77 25.96 -10.78
N ASN A 701 8.49 26.97 -9.95
CA ASN A 701 7.27 27.78 -10.07
C ASN A 701 7.43 28.75 -11.23
N ASN A 702 6.82 28.46 -12.40
CA ASN A 702 6.55 29.51 -13.39
C ASN A 702 5.55 29.22 -14.53
N ARG A 703 4.56 28.32 -14.40
CA ARG A 703 3.46 28.27 -15.40
C ARG A 703 2.09 27.88 -14.82
N PRO A 704 0.96 28.43 -15.34
CA PRO A 704 -0.34 28.40 -14.67
C PRO A 704 -1.14 27.09 -14.82
N SER A 705 -0.59 26.03 -15.45
CA SER A 705 -1.34 24.79 -15.70
C SER A 705 -0.63 23.55 -15.16
N ILE A 706 -1.43 22.62 -14.62
CA ILE A 706 -1.00 21.29 -14.11
C ILE A 706 -0.26 20.47 -15.18
N ALA A 707 -0.49 20.74 -16.47
CA ALA A 707 0.21 20.11 -17.59
C ALA A 707 1.65 20.63 -17.81
N GLN A 708 2.07 21.68 -17.09
CA GLN A 708 3.36 22.34 -17.25
C GLN A 708 4.18 22.38 -15.96
N THR A 709 3.84 21.56 -14.95
CA THR A 709 4.68 21.45 -13.74
C THR A 709 6.09 21.04 -14.14
N ALA A 710 7.03 21.94 -13.89
CA ALA A 710 8.43 21.76 -14.16
C ALA A 710 9.18 21.35 -12.89
N TYR A 711 10.17 20.50 -13.07
CA TYR A 711 11.04 20.03 -12.00
C TYR A 711 12.47 20.35 -12.37
N ARG A 712 13.21 20.87 -11.39
CA ARG A 712 14.65 21.03 -11.45
C ARG A 712 15.32 19.86 -10.80
N PHE A 713 16.26 19.26 -11.51
CA PHE A 713 17.10 18.18 -11.02
C PHE A 713 18.55 18.62 -11.01
N LEU A 714 19.20 18.46 -9.86
CA LEU A 714 20.64 18.61 -9.68
C LEU A 714 21.25 17.24 -9.47
N PHE A 715 22.12 16.83 -10.38
CA PHE A 715 22.87 15.60 -10.32
C PHE A 715 24.35 15.87 -10.05
N VAL A 716 25.06 14.85 -9.59
CA VAL A 716 26.52 14.80 -9.63
C VAL A 716 26.99 13.54 -10.35
N LEU A 717 28.11 13.68 -11.05
CA LEU A 717 28.86 12.57 -11.62
C LEU A 717 29.84 12.05 -10.56
N PRO A 718 29.73 10.78 -10.12
CA PRO A 718 30.68 10.20 -9.17
C PRO A 718 32.10 10.14 -9.75
N LEU A 719 33.12 10.22 -8.90
CA LEU A 719 34.50 9.94 -9.30
C LEU A 719 34.71 8.44 -9.54
N ASP A 720 35.29 8.08 -10.68
CA ASP A 720 35.74 6.72 -10.96
C ASP A 720 36.79 6.29 -9.93
N HIS A 721 36.52 5.20 -9.20
CA HIS A 721 37.40 4.70 -8.13
C HIS A 721 37.78 5.79 -7.10
N GLY A 722 36.84 6.67 -6.77
CA GLY A 722 37.03 7.75 -5.79
C GLY A 722 37.39 7.26 -4.38
N PRO A 723 37.90 8.15 -3.50
CA PRO A 723 38.22 7.80 -2.13
C PRO A 723 36.99 7.32 -1.37
N GLN A 724 37.22 6.50 -0.35
CA GLN A 724 36.14 6.00 0.51
C GLN A 724 35.37 7.15 1.18
N PRO A 725 34.06 7.00 1.41
CA PRO A 725 33.28 8.02 2.11
C PRO A 725 33.86 8.35 3.48
N VAL A 726 33.93 9.65 3.79
CA VAL A 726 34.48 10.16 5.05
C VAL A 726 33.35 10.51 6.00
N GLN A 727 33.42 10.03 7.25
CA GLN A 727 32.46 10.41 8.28
C GLN A 727 32.72 11.85 8.75
N THR A 728 31.68 12.69 8.73
CA THR A 728 31.74 14.06 9.24
C THR A 728 31.05 14.23 10.59
N ALA A 729 29.99 13.44 10.83
CA ALA A 729 29.28 13.34 12.10
C ALA A 729 28.70 11.93 12.23
N PRO A 730 28.22 11.50 13.41
CA PRO A 730 27.39 10.29 13.51
C PRO A 730 26.22 10.36 12.53
N GLY A 731 26.10 9.35 11.67
CA GLY A 731 25.04 9.27 10.68
C GLY A 731 25.27 10.08 9.39
N ARG A 732 26.39 10.80 9.22
CA ARG A 732 26.68 11.59 8.01
C ARG A 732 27.99 11.20 7.36
N LEU A 733 27.97 11.09 6.03
CA LEU A 733 29.11 10.77 5.20
C LEU A 733 29.27 11.78 4.07
N ARG A 734 30.51 12.05 3.69
CA ARG A 734 30.85 12.85 2.51
C ARG A 734 31.58 12.03 1.46
N VAL A 735 31.23 12.27 0.21
CA VAL A 735 31.95 11.76 -0.97
C VAL A 735 32.27 12.89 -1.94
N PRO A 736 33.46 12.86 -2.57
CA PRO A 736 33.78 13.77 -3.66
C PRO A 736 33.04 13.39 -4.94
N TYR A 737 32.83 14.38 -5.81
CA TYR A 737 32.23 14.20 -7.13
C TYR A 737 33.07 14.90 -8.20
N ALA A 738 32.94 14.44 -9.44
CA ALA A 738 33.69 14.96 -10.58
C ALA A 738 33.10 16.26 -11.14
N GLN A 739 31.78 16.31 -11.23
CA GLN A 739 31.03 17.38 -11.88
C GLN A 739 29.60 17.45 -11.35
N ALA A 740 29.03 18.66 -11.26
CA ALA A 740 27.60 18.85 -11.00
C ALA A 740 26.86 19.19 -12.31
N LEU A 741 25.65 18.66 -12.47
CA LEU A 741 24.79 18.87 -13.64
C LEU A 741 23.39 19.31 -13.21
N CYS A 742 22.84 20.35 -13.83
CA CYS A 742 21.49 20.82 -13.56
C CYS A 742 20.63 20.78 -14.83
N CYS A 743 19.41 20.26 -14.71
CA CYS A 743 18.46 20.14 -15.81
C CYS A 743 17.04 20.36 -15.29
N ASP A 744 16.27 21.17 -16.02
CA ASP A 744 14.86 21.44 -15.76
C ASP A 744 14.03 20.69 -16.81
N SER A 745 13.02 19.95 -16.37
CA SER A 745 12.15 19.17 -17.26
C SER A 745 10.71 19.12 -16.74
N THR A 746 9.78 18.91 -17.66
CA THR A 746 8.37 18.61 -17.40
C THR A 746 8.09 17.15 -17.70
N ALA A 747 6.84 16.72 -17.53
CA ALA A 747 6.41 15.39 -17.97
C ALA A 747 6.48 15.20 -19.50
N THR A 748 6.57 16.26 -20.31
CA THR A 748 6.54 16.16 -21.78
C THR A 748 7.85 16.48 -22.45
N GLU A 749 8.70 17.30 -21.83
CA GLU A 749 9.92 17.79 -22.47
C GLU A 749 10.97 18.27 -21.47
N ARG A 750 12.22 18.38 -21.96
CA ARG A 750 13.31 19.13 -21.32
C ARG A 750 13.11 20.63 -21.59
N LEU A 751 13.36 21.48 -20.58
CA LEU A 751 13.12 22.93 -20.68
C LEU A 751 14.37 23.76 -20.98
N ASN A 752 15.56 23.27 -20.62
CA ASN A 752 16.82 24.00 -20.77
C ASN A 752 17.95 23.08 -21.23
N ASP A 753 19.06 23.68 -21.67
CA ASP A 753 20.31 22.95 -21.84
C ASP A 753 20.91 22.56 -20.49
N VAL A 754 21.60 21.42 -20.48
CA VAL A 754 22.22 20.89 -19.26
C VAL A 754 23.33 21.85 -18.84
N LEU A 755 23.16 22.44 -17.65
CA LEU A 755 24.19 23.27 -17.05
C LEU A 755 25.18 22.37 -16.32
N THR A 756 26.47 22.61 -16.52
CA THR A 756 27.53 21.89 -15.83
C THR A 756 28.38 22.84 -15.00
N ALA A 757 28.92 22.35 -13.88
CA ALA A 757 29.78 23.12 -12.99
C ALA A 757 30.85 22.24 -12.36
N ALA A 758 32.02 22.84 -12.09
CA ALA A 758 33.07 22.19 -11.32
C ALA A 758 32.67 22.08 -9.83
N PRO A 759 33.23 21.11 -9.08
CA PRO A 759 32.98 21.00 -7.65
C PRO A 759 33.31 22.29 -6.87
N GLY A 760 32.48 22.62 -5.88
CA GLY A 760 32.65 23.80 -5.04
C GLY A 760 31.66 24.92 -5.35
N ALA A 761 32.11 26.18 -5.33
CA ALA A 761 31.23 27.36 -5.41
C ALA A 761 30.36 27.40 -6.68
N GLU A 762 30.88 26.96 -7.83
CA GLU A 762 30.12 26.93 -9.08
C GLU A 762 28.95 25.94 -9.03
N ALA A 763 29.18 24.75 -8.46
CA ALA A 763 28.14 23.76 -8.25
C ALA A 763 27.07 24.23 -7.25
N LEU A 764 27.48 24.93 -6.18
CA LEU A 764 26.54 25.53 -5.22
C LEU A 764 25.62 26.56 -5.89
N ALA A 765 26.13 27.34 -6.84
CA ALA A 765 25.33 28.33 -7.56
C ALA A 765 24.17 27.70 -8.37
N LEU A 766 24.25 26.41 -8.73
CA LEU A 766 23.18 25.72 -9.45
C LEU A 766 21.90 25.56 -8.61
N TYR A 767 21.99 25.61 -7.27
CA TYR A 767 20.81 25.63 -6.41
C TYR A 767 19.99 26.93 -6.56
N LEU A 768 20.64 28.05 -6.81
CA LEU A 768 20.03 29.39 -6.69
C LEU A 768 19.72 30.05 -8.04
N ARG A 769 20.21 29.49 -9.15
CA ARG A 769 19.96 30.09 -10.47
C ARG A 769 18.51 29.96 -10.87
N ASP A 770 17.74 31.03 -10.88
CA ASP A 770 16.42 31.02 -11.55
C ASP A 770 16.60 30.65 -13.02
N GLY A 771 15.83 29.67 -13.49
CA GLY A 771 15.89 29.20 -14.87
C GLY A 771 15.52 30.36 -15.78
N ARG A 772 16.49 30.89 -16.53
CA ARG A 772 16.23 31.82 -17.64
C ARG A 772 15.86 31.03 -18.87
#